data_AF-A0A7N0UCQ4-F1
#
_entry.id   AF-A0A7N0UCQ4-F1
#
_cell.length_a   1.000
_cell.length_b   1.000
_cell.length_c   1.000
_cell.angle_alpha   90.00
_cell.angle_beta   90.00
_cell.angle_gamma   90.00
#
_symmetry.space_group_name_H-M   'P 1'
#
loop_
_entity.id
_entity.type
_entity.pdbx_description
1 polymer ?
#
loop_
_entity_poly.entity_id
_entity_poly.type
_entity_poly.pdbx_seq_one_letter_code
_entity_poly.pdbx_strand_id
1 'polypeptide(L)'
;MMGLFKEIFTMNFFLLWVKVKGRLEGGQLYTPGYVARVGAMVRGASRALTVPTNLSSVWSSLQQLLQETDVASGVAVEGVFFQSLFNGLLKEGDIIGSLRAGTHWTPTVFAIAQKECVDSFFSQNSFISYDALQKLAIPQPAQYLQSRYPEGISLVTLFVHPSMIEMLSAAAEDAIEHGTWFDALSVLPTSFGLQDASKILSLCPSVIAALKSNKAHTFGESYVFSDIFIKDLFTRLEKEMETFSFSRSAFDDQTVKEPKGGHEPIRSTKLMENAHDKSSHEKGSKKKRGKSAANAKNNSAEESQDSLDSAPTKPKRNHKKGKEYEAVESKGWGKNSADRANEENVPSEEWIVEKIIKMVPDFEEQGMEDPESTLRPVASYLRPKLHNLWKDKRKALFTENIEKIRHVLDNLQKKLDEPFLNIQLYEKALDLFEDDPPTSAILHKHLLRTTAATIVDILLLDLDKHNNLKNGVEVEETSDVENAPLSPGDRISIAKRLSGSLSTKALAVVETLDGKRVEAFMTALRDVAEESGLSLKKLDKKLERTLLHSYRKDLTSQVSAETDPVALLPKVVSLLYVQVYSRALQAPGRAINACITRLEDKLDSSSYKILLDYHRATVTLLALMSASTGDEEDCTSDRILTKREVLEDQMPSLKGLVLNPKATSKTE
;
A
#
# COMPACT_ATOMS: atom_id res chain seq x y z
N MET A 1 -22.78 31.17 -83.27
CA MET A 1 -22.69 30.86 -84.71
C MET A 1 -21.22 30.92 -85.11
N MET A 2 -20.72 29.97 -85.91
CA MET A 2 -19.28 29.74 -86.21
C MET A 2 -18.40 29.40 -84.98
N GLY A 3 -17.64 28.31 -85.07
CA GLY A 3 -16.87 27.79 -83.92
C GLY A 3 -16.16 26.44 -84.15
N LEU A 4 -15.55 26.24 -85.33
CA LEU A 4 -14.56 25.16 -85.60
C LEU A 4 -14.93 23.71 -85.16
N PHE A 5 -15.78 23.03 -85.94
CA PHE A 5 -15.63 21.58 -86.11
C PHE A 5 -14.25 21.31 -86.73
N LYS A 6 -13.36 20.61 -86.01
CA LYS A 6 -11.94 20.49 -86.38
C LYS A 6 -11.44 19.06 -86.54
N GLU A 7 -12.12 18.30 -87.38
CA GLU A 7 -11.51 17.29 -88.28
C GLU A 7 -12.57 16.84 -89.31
N ILE A 8 -12.38 17.22 -90.58
CA ILE A 8 -13.32 16.96 -91.67
C ILE A 8 -12.56 16.23 -92.78
N PHE A 9 -12.51 14.90 -92.69
CA PHE A 9 -12.03 14.07 -93.79
C PHE A 9 -13.05 14.06 -94.94
N THR A 10 -12.55 14.21 -96.17
CA THR A 10 -13.36 14.15 -97.40
C THR A 10 -12.89 12.97 -98.25
N MET A 11 -13.59 11.84 -98.18
CA MET A 11 -13.34 10.71 -99.08
C MET A 11 -14.11 10.89 -100.38
N ASN A 12 -13.40 10.92 -101.50
CA ASN A 12 -13.99 10.88 -102.83
C ASN A 12 -14.10 9.42 -103.31
N PHE A 13 -15.31 8.86 -103.32
CA PHE A 13 -15.58 7.62 -104.04
C PHE A 13 -15.75 7.92 -105.54
N PHE A 14 -14.93 7.29 -106.38
CA PHE A 14 -15.05 7.39 -107.85
C PHE A 14 -16.30 6.65 -108.34
N LEU A 15 -17.44 7.35 -108.42
CA LEU A 15 -18.30 7.40 -109.63
C LEU A 15 -19.50 8.37 -109.51
N LEU A 16 -19.93 8.76 -108.29
CA LEU A 16 -20.99 9.76 -108.07
C LEU A 16 -20.49 10.91 -107.19
N TRP A 17 -20.87 12.15 -107.51
CA TRP A 17 -20.49 13.38 -106.81
C TRP A 17 -21.22 13.59 -105.46
N VAL A 18 -21.45 12.53 -104.68
CA VAL A 18 -22.13 12.60 -103.38
C VAL A 18 -21.11 12.90 -102.28
N LYS A 19 -21.06 14.16 -101.84
CA LYS A 19 -20.24 14.59 -100.69
C LYS A 19 -20.86 14.12 -99.37
N VAL A 20 -20.51 12.93 -98.92
CA VAL A 20 -20.84 12.44 -97.58
C VAL A 20 -20.09 13.27 -96.54
N LYS A 21 -20.83 14.02 -95.71
CA LYS A 21 -20.30 14.63 -94.48
C LYS A 21 -20.45 13.62 -93.34
N GLY A 22 -19.40 13.42 -92.55
CA GLY A 22 -19.42 12.56 -91.37
C GLY A 22 -18.27 12.89 -90.41
N ARG A 23 -18.32 12.32 -89.21
CA ARG A 23 -17.28 12.40 -88.17
C ARG A 23 -16.62 11.03 -88.06
N LEU A 24 -15.30 10.97 -88.28
CA LEU A 24 -14.52 9.74 -88.16
C LEU A 24 -13.91 9.65 -86.76
N GLU A 25 -14.27 8.62 -85.99
CA GLU A 25 -13.78 8.43 -84.61
C GLU A 25 -13.91 6.95 -84.22
N GLY A 26 -12.93 6.37 -83.50
CA GLY A 26 -12.91 4.93 -83.21
C GLY A 26 -12.87 4.04 -84.47
N GLY A 27 -12.34 4.56 -85.59
CA GLY A 27 -12.40 3.91 -86.90
C GLY A 27 -13.79 3.90 -87.57
N GLN A 28 -14.83 4.40 -86.91
CA GLN A 28 -16.21 4.44 -87.40
C GLN A 28 -16.57 5.82 -87.96
N LEU A 29 -17.41 5.85 -89.01
CA LEU A 29 -17.86 7.10 -89.67
C LEU A 29 -19.31 7.42 -89.31
N TYR A 30 -19.51 8.35 -88.38
CA TYR A 30 -20.83 8.75 -87.88
C TYR A 30 -21.46 9.84 -88.74
N THR A 31 -22.76 9.73 -89.03
CA THR A 31 -23.50 10.78 -89.75
C THR A 31 -23.80 11.99 -88.86
N PRO A 32 -23.92 13.22 -89.40
CA PRO A 32 -24.17 14.42 -88.58
C PRO A 32 -25.47 14.35 -87.75
N GLY A 33 -26.51 13.67 -88.25
CA GLY A 33 -27.75 13.44 -87.51
C GLY A 33 -27.57 12.46 -86.35
N TYR A 34 -26.72 11.44 -86.50
CA TYR A 34 -26.37 10.53 -85.40
C TYR A 34 -25.51 11.22 -84.34
N VAL A 35 -24.48 11.98 -84.76
CA VAL A 35 -23.64 12.80 -83.87
C VAL A 35 -24.50 13.79 -83.07
N ALA A 36 -25.47 14.45 -83.71
CA ALA A 36 -26.40 15.34 -83.03
C ALA A 36 -27.31 14.62 -82.02
N ARG A 37 -27.82 13.42 -82.36
CA ARG A 37 -28.63 12.59 -81.46
C ARG A 37 -27.85 12.17 -80.21
N VAL A 38 -26.67 11.56 -80.39
CA VAL A 38 -25.85 11.12 -79.25
C VAL A 38 -25.32 12.32 -78.45
N GLY A 39 -24.96 13.42 -79.11
CA GLY A 39 -24.60 14.67 -78.44
C GLY A 39 -25.72 15.24 -77.57
N ALA A 40 -26.99 15.13 -78.01
CA ALA A 40 -28.15 15.50 -77.20
C ALA A 40 -28.37 14.53 -76.01
N MET A 41 -28.14 13.23 -76.18
CA MET A 41 -28.21 12.23 -75.10
C MET A 41 -27.12 12.45 -74.04
N VAL A 42 -25.87 12.66 -74.45
CA VAL A 42 -24.75 13.01 -73.55
C VAL A 42 -25.03 14.32 -72.81
N ARG A 43 -25.55 15.34 -73.50
CA ARG A 43 -25.96 16.62 -72.90
C ARG A 43 -27.08 16.44 -71.87
N GLY A 44 -28.10 15.66 -72.21
CA GLY A 44 -29.24 15.35 -71.33
C GLY A 44 -28.78 14.65 -70.05
N ALA A 45 -28.05 13.54 -70.18
CA ALA A 45 -27.49 12.81 -69.04
C ALA A 45 -26.59 13.71 -68.18
N SER A 46 -25.65 14.43 -68.79
CA SER A 46 -24.68 15.28 -68.06
C SER A 46 -25.32 16.45 -67.31
N ARG A 47 -26.48 16.94 -67.77
CA ARG A 47 -27.30 17.96 -67.07
C ARG A 47 -28.25 17.37 -66.03
N ALA A 48 -28.65 16.11 -66.16
CA ALA A 48 -29.50 15.42 -65.18
C ALA A 48 -28.72 14.92 -63.94
N LEU A 49 -27.40 14.77 -64.05
CA LEU A 49 -26.54 14.44 -62.90
C LEU A 49 -26.47 15.61 -61.91
N THR A 50 -26.90 15.34 -60.68
CA THR A 50 -26.89 16.30 -59.55
C THR A 50 -25.85 15.94 -58.48
N VAL A 51 -25.07 14.87 -58.67
CA VAL A 51 -24.06 14.35 -57.73
C VAL A 51 -22.76 13.97 -58.46
N PRO A 52 -21.60 13.90 -57.76
CA PRO A 52 -20.33 13.49 -58.36
C PRO A 52 -20.42 12.07 -58.92
N THR A 53 -20.17 11.90 -60.22
CA THR A 53 -20.45 10.65 -60.94
C THR A 53 -19.24 10.22 -61.80
N ASN A 54 -18.98 8.92 -61.86
CA ASN A 54 -18.00 8.36 -62.81
C ASN A 54 -18.65 8.26 -64.20
N LEU A 55 -18.09 9.00 -65.17
CA LEU A 55 -18.59 9.06 -66.54
C LEU A 55 -18.60 7.71 -67.25
N SER A 56 -17.69 6.79 -66.90
CA SER A 56 -17.68 5.43 -67.47
C SER A 56 -19.00 4.69 -67.24
N SER A 57 -19.63 4.87 -66.06
CA SER A 57 -20.95 4.29 -65.78
C SER A 57 -22.05 4.93 -66.63
N VAL A 58 -21.97 6.25 -66.85
CA VAL A 58 -22.90 7.01 -67.70
C VAL A 58 -22.79 6.57 -69.15
N TRP A 59 -21.57 6.33 -69.64
CA TRP A 59 -21.31 5.84 -71.01
C TRP A 59 -21.89 4.44 -71.20
N SER A 60 -21.73 3.52 -70.24
CA SER A 60 -22.38 2.20 -70.27
C SER A 60 -23.91 2.31 -70.33
N SER A 61 -24.54 3.15 -69.51
CA SER A 61 -26.00 3.35 -69.54
C SER A 61 -26.48 3.97 -70.86
N LEU A 62 -25.74 4.93 -71.43
CA LEU A 62 -26.08 5.53 -72.73
C LEU A 62 -25.87 4.55 -73.89
N GLN A 63 -24.88 3.67 -73.81
CA GLN A 63 -24.64 2.61 -74.79
C GLN A 63 -25.78 1.58 -74.77
N GLN A 64 -26.22 1.14 -73.59
CA GLN A 64 -27.40 0.26 -73.45
C GLN A 64 -28.66 0.94 -74.03
N LEU A 65 -28.94 2.20 -73.67
CA LEU A 65 -30.10 2.93 -74.16
C LEU A 65 -30.10 3.10 -75.69
N LEU A 66 -28.93 3.23 -76.32
CA LEU A 66 -28.81 3.23 -77.78
C LEU A 66 -29.11 1.85 -78.39
N GLN A 67 -28.64 0.75 -77.77
CA GLN A 67 -28.95 -0.62 -78.21
C GLN A 67 -30.43 -0.97 -78.08
N GLU A 68 -31.13 -0.43 -77.07
CA GLU A 68 -32.57 -0.58 -76.90
C GLU A 68 -33.39 0.28 -77.88
N THR A 69 -32.81 1.37 -78.41
CA THR A 69 -33.51 2.33 -79.28
C THR A 69 -33.27 2.08 -80.78
N ASP A 70 -32.15 1.46 -81.17
CA ASP A 70 -31.81 1.21 -82.59
C ASP A 70 -32.15 -0.22 -83.03
N VAL A 71 -33.26 -0.35 -83.75
CA VAL A 71 -33.75 -1.63 -84.30
C VAL A 71 -32.85 -2.17 -85.43
N ALA A 72 -31.87 -1.39 -85.93
CA ALA A 72 -31.17 -1.71 -87.19
C ALA A 72 -29.65 -1.44 -87.24
N SER A 73 -28.91 -1.43 -86.13
CA SER A 73 -27.45 -1.68 -86.20
C SER A 73 -26.82 -2.28 -84.93
N GLY A 74 -26.13 -3.41 -85.07
CA GLY A 74 -25.37 -4.07 -83.99
C GLY A 74 -24.01 -3.44 -83.71
N VAL A 75 -23.83 -2.15 -83.96
CA VAL A 75 -22.54 -1.46 -83.88
C VAL A 75 -22.37 -0.81 -82.51
N ALA A 76 -21.39 -1.28 -81.74
CA ALA A 76 -21.06 -0.69 -80.45
C ALA A 76 -20.40 0.69 -80.63
N VAL A 77 -20.98 1.71 -80.01
CA VAL A 77 -20.38 3.04 -79.88
C VAL A 77 -19.29 2.99 -78.81
N GLU A 78 -18.07 3.37 -79.16
CA GLU A 78 -16.95 3.37 -78.20
C GLU A 78 -17.10 4.45 -77.12
N GLY A 79 -16.66 4.15 -75.89
CA GLY A 79 -16.60 5.11 -74.78
C GLY A 79 -15.87 6.42 -75.12
N VAL A 80 -14.89 6.36 -76.03
CA VAL A 80 -14.15 7.51 -76.55
C VAL A 80 -15.06 8.52 -77.24
N PHE A 81 -16.06 8.07 -78.01
CA PHE A 81 -17.00 8.95 -78.72
C PHE A 81 -17.88 9.75 -77.75
N PHE A 82 -18.43 9.10 -76.72
CA PHE A 82 -19.19 9.77 -75.66
C PHE A 82 -18.32 10.78 -74.90
N GLN A 83 -17.09 10.39 -74.50
CA GLN A 83 -16.16 11.27 -73.81
C GLN A 83 -15.74 12.48 -74.67
N SER A 84 -15.57 12.28 -75.97
CA SER A 84 -15.20 13.33 -76.94
C SER A 84 -16.33 14.33 -77.14
N LEU A 85 -17.59 13.85 -77.22
CA LEU A 85 -18.79 14.71 -77.22
C LEU A 85 -18.92 15.48 -75.91
N PHE A 86 -18.76 14.83 -74.76
CA PHE A 86 -18.78 15.46 -73.43
C PHE A 86 -17.72 16.56 -73.30
N ASN A 87 -16.49 16.27 -73.71
CA ASN A 87 -15.39 17.23 -73.71
C ASN A 87 -15.65 18.43 -74.65
N GLY A 88 -16.44 18.25 -75.71
CA GLY A 88 -16.95 19.34 -76.56
C GLY A 88 -17.95 20.22 -75.81
N LEU A 89 -19.01 19.62 -75.27
CA LEU A 89 -20.06 20.31 -74.50
C LEU A 89 -19.50 21.12 -73.33
N LEU A 90 -18.48 20.58 -72.64
CA LEU A 90 -17.80 21.25 -71.52
C LEU A 90 -16.95 22.44 -71.97
N LYS A 91 -16.31 22.38 -73.14
CA LYS A 91 -15.55 23.50 -73.74
C LYS A 91 -16.47 24.58 -74.31
N GLU A 92 -17.64 24.19 -74.81
CA GLU A 92 -18.67 25.09 -75.36
C GLU A 92 -19.49 25.79 -74.26
N GLY A 93 -19.35 25.37 -72.99
CA GLY A 93 -20.14 25.89 -71.86
C GLY A 93 -21.57 25.35 -71.79
N ASP A 94 -21.90 24.38 -72.64
CA ASP A 94 -23.22 23.74 -72.70
C ASP A 94 -23.49 22.79 -71.52
N ILE A 95 -22.45 22.43 -70.77
CA ILE A 95 -22.50 21.84 -69.43
C ILE A 95 -21.46 22.52 -68.53
N ILE A 96 -21.78 22.68 -67.23
CA ILE A 96 -20.93 23.42 -66.28
C ILE A 96 -20.69 22.58 -65.03
N GLY A 97 -19.42 22.45 -64.65
CA GLY A 97 -18.93 21.59 -63.58
C GLY A 97 -17.41 21.42 -63.67
N SER A 98 -16.86 20.48 -62.93
CA SER A 98 -15.45 20.13 -62.96
C SER A 98 -15.23 18.66 -63.27
N LEU A 99 -14.19 18.35 -64.05
CA LEU A 99 -13.82 16.99 -64.43
C LEU A 99 -12.48 16.62 -63.78
N ARG A 100 -12.50 15.71 -62.79
CA ARG A 100 -11.30 15.22 -62.11
C ARG A 100 -10.81 13.93 -62.79
N ALA A 101 -9.50 13.83 -63.00
CA ALA A 101 -8.82 12.68 -63.62
C ALA A 101 -9.40 12.23 -65.00
N GLY A 102 -10.10 13.12 -65.71
CA GLY A 102 -10.73 12.83 -67.00
C GLY A 102 -12.03 12.00 -66.93
N THR A 103 -12.38 11.42 -65.78
CA THR A 103 -13.47 10.44 -65.64
C THR A 103 -14.50 10.79 -64.57
N HIS A 104 -14.17 11.58 -63.55
CA HIS A 104 -15.09 11.94 -62.47
C HIS A 104 -15.68 13.34 -62.69
N TRP A 105 -16.97 13.38 -63.00
CA TRP A 105 -17.72 14.62 -63.22
C TRP A 105 -18.38 15.09 -61.93
N THR A 106 -18.10 16.34 -61.53
CA THR A 106 -18.79 17.04 -60.45
C THR A 106 -19.58 18.21 -61.05
N PRO A 107 -20.93 18.13 -61.14
CA PRO A 107 -21.79 19.21 -61.62
C PRO A 107 -21.64 20.49 -60.78
N THR A 108 -21.72 21.67 -61.40
CA THR A 108 -21.65 22.96 -60.66
C THR A 108 -22.76 23.10 -59.62
N VAL A 109 -23.97 22.58 -59.87
CA VAL A 109 -25.07 22.59 -58.89
C VAL A 109 -24.72 21.84 -57.60
N PHE A 110 -24.01 20.71 -57.70
CA PHE A 110 -23.52 19.99 -56.53
C PHE A 110 -22.43 20.79 -55.80
N ALA A 111 -21.48 21.36 -56.54
CA ALA A 111 -20.39 22.13 -55.93
C ALA A 111 -20.89 23.38 -55.19
N ILE A 112 -21.95 24.03 -55.69
CA ILE A 112 -22.62 25.15 -55.01
C ILE A 112 -23.35 24.65 -53.75
N ALA A 113 -24.20 23.64 -53.86
CA ALA A 113 -24.94 23.10 -52.71
C ALA A 113 -24.02 22.55 -51.60
N GLN A 114 -22.94 21.85 -51.98
CA GLN A 114 -21.89 21.38 -51.06
C GLN A 114 -21.22 22.56 -50.34
N LYS A 115 -20.86 23.61 -51.08
CA LYS A 115 -20.24 24.83 -50.54
C LYS A 115 -21.17 25.52 -49.54
N GLU A 116 -22.40 25.81 -49.96
CA GLU A 116 -23.41 26.52 -49.16
C GLU A 116 -23.84 25.72 -47.92
N CYS A 117 -23.90 24.39 -48.01
CA CYS A 117 -24.14 23.53 -46.85
C CYS A 117 -23.05 23.69 -45.78
N VAL A 118 -21.76 23.72 -46.17
CA VAL A 118 -20.65 23.93 -45.22
C VAL A 118 -20.60 25.36 -44.68
N ASP A 119 -20.87 26.37 -45.52
CA ASP A 119 -20.94 27.78 -45.09
C ASP A 119 -22.07 27.98 -44.07
N SER A 120 -23.26 27.47 -44.36
CA SER A 120 -24.45 27.57 -43.51
C SER A 120 -24.28 26.79 -42.20
N PHE A 121 -23.76 25.55 -42.25
CA PHE A 121 -23.55 24.75 -41.05
C PHE A 121 -22.52 25.40 -40.12
N PHE A 122 -21.36 25.81 -40.64
CA PHE A 122 -20.29 26.37 -39.81
C PHE A 122 -20.66 27.74 -39.23
N SER A 123 -21.34 28.60 -39.99
CA SER A 123 -21.80 29.92 -39.50
C SER A 123 -22.92 29.83 -38.45
N GLN A 124 -23.75 28.78 -38.50
CA GLN A 124 -24.79 28.54 -37.48
C GLN A 124 -24.25 27.89 -36.20
N ASN A 125 -23.35 26.91 -36.34
CA ASN A 125 -22.94 26.05 -35.21
C ASN A 125 -21.59 26.43 -34.60
N SER A 126 -20.78 27.28 -35.24
CA SER A 126 -19.38 27.57 -34.85
C SER A 126 -18.42 26.36 -34.83
N PHE A 127 -18.87 25.18 -35.27
CA PHE A 127 -18.04 23.98 -35.45
C PHE A 127 -18.52 23.16 -36.66
N ILE A 128 -17.70 22.20 -37.11
CA ILE A 128 -18.09 21.13 -38.05
C ILE A 128 -17.19 19.90 -37.85
N SER A 129 -17.75 18.69 -37.99
CA SER A 129 -16.98 17.44 -37.87
C SER A 129 -16.37 17.02 -39.21
N TYR A 130 -15.22 16.34 -39.15
CA TYR A 130 -14.56 15.83 -40.36
C TYR A 130 -15.35 14.71 -41.03
N ASP A 131 -16.12 13.93 -40.28
CA ASP A 131 -17.06 12.91 -40.79
C ASP A 131 -18.20 13.54 -41.62
N ALA A 132 -18.80 14.65 -41.18
CA ALA A 132 -19.82 15.35 -41.95
C ALA A 132 -19.29 15.82 -43.32
N LEU A 133 -18.03 16.25 -43.37
CA LEU A 133 -17.37 16.67 -44.61
C LEU A 133 -16.98 15.48 -45.51
N GLN A 134 -16.59 14.34 -44.94
CA GLN A 134 -16.38 13.10 -45.70
C GLN A 134 -17.70 12.60 -46.32
N LYS A 135 -18.82 12.70 -45.59
CA LYS A 135 -20.18 12.42 -46.10
C LYS A 135 -20.59 13.37 -47.23
N LEU A 136 -20.13 14.62 -47.20
CA LEU A 136 -20.24 15.57 -48.32
C LEU A 136 -19.23 15.33 -49.46
N ALA A 137 -18.49 14.22 -49.46
CA ALA A 137 -17.46 13.86 -50.44
C ALA A 137 -16.25 14.82 -50.52
N ILE A 138 -15.88 15.46 -49.40
CA ILE A 138 -14.67 16.29 -49.26
C ILE A 138 -13.52 15.42 -48.70
N PRO A 139 -12.48 15.10 -49.50
CA PRO A 139 -11.49 14.07 -49.14
C PRO A 139 -10.42 14.53 -48.14
N GLN A 140 -10.26 15.84 -47.92
CA GLN A 140 -9.28 16.41 -46.98
C GLN A 140 -9.95 17.48 -46.11
N PRO A 141 -10.84 17.10 -45.16
CA PRO A 141 -11.67 18.04 -44.40
C PRO A 141 -10.89 19.18 -43.74
N ALA A 142 -9.87 18.89 -42.94
CA ALA A 142 -9.10 19.90 -42.22
C ALA A 142 -8.42 20.92 -43.15
N GLN A 143 -7.76 20.46 -44.23
CA GLN A 143 -7.10 21.35 -45.19
C GLN A 143 -8.10 22.20 -45.98
N TYR A 144 -9.24 21.62 -46.38
CA TYR A 144 -10.34 22.34 -47.02
C TYR A 144 -10.86 23.46 -46.12
N LEU A 145 -11.15 23.17 -44.85
CA LEU A 145 -11.62 24.17 -43.89
C LEU A 145 -10.58 25.23 -43.57
N GLN A 146 -9.32 24.86 -43.31
CA GLN A 146 -8.26 25.83 -43.00
C GLN A 146 -8.01 26.80 -44.16
N SER A 147 -8.16 26.34 -45.41
CA SER A 147 -8.09 27.20 -46.61
C SER A 147 -9.30 28.14 -46.79
N ARG A 148 -10.41 27.84 -46.10
CA ARG A 148 -11.71 28.52 -46.21
C ARG A 148 -11.97 29.49 -45.06
N TYR A 149 -11.55 29.12 -43.85
CA TYR A 149 -11.70 29.85 -42.61
C TYR A 149 -10.33 29.93 -41.91
N PRO A 150 -9.47 30.91 -42.26
CA PRO A 150 -8.09 30.96 -41.75
C PRO A 150 -7.98 31.01 -40.23
N GLU A 151 -8.89 31.73 -39.56
CA GLU A 151 -9.00 31.85 -38.10
C GLU A 151 -9.54 30.59 -37.41
N GLY A 152 -10.08 29.63 -38.17
CA GLY A 152 -10.67 28.41 -37.63
C GLY A 152 -9.61 27.41 -37.17
N ILE A 153 -9.94 26.63 -36.13
CA ILE A 153 -8.99 25.83 -35.38
C ILE A 153 -9.28 24.34 -35.61
N SER A 154 -8.31 23.65 -36.21
CA SER A 154 -8.35 22.20 -36.45
C SER A 154 -8.11 21.41 -35.15
N LEU A 155 -9.14 20.75 -34.60
CA LEU A 155 -9.03 19.87 -33.42
C LEU A 155 -8.61 18.44 -33.83
N VAL A 156 -9.18 17.38 -33.25
CA VAL A 156 -8.86 15.97 -33.54
C VAL A 156 -9.91 15.37 -34.48
N THR A 157 -11.20 15.49 -34.15
CA THR A 157 -12.33 15.04 -34.98
C THR A 157 -13.14 16.20 -35.58
N LEU A 158 -12.94 17.40 -35.03
CA LEU A 158 -13.70 18.62 -35.28
C LEU A 158 -12.81 19.76 -35.79
N PHE A 159 -13.46 20.77 -36.37
CA PHE A 159 -12.90 22.08 -36.66
C PHE A 159 -13.83 23.15 -36.08
N VAL A 160 -13.27 24.13 -35.37
CA VAL A 160 -14.02 25.08 -34.53
C VAL A 160 -13.69 26.53 -34.84
N HIS A 161 -14.63 27.43 -34.61
CA HIS A 161 -14.40 28.86 -34.57
C HIS A 161 -13.80 29.27 -33.20
N PRO A 162 -12.94 30.30 -33.12
CA PRO A 162 -12.33 30.75 -31.85
C PRO A 162 -13.32 31.06 -30.72
N SER A 163 -14.56 31.40 -31.02
CA SER A 163 -15.63 31.60 -30.02
C SER A 163 -15.91 30.38 -29.13
N MET A 164 -15.58 29.16 -29.58
CA MET A 164 -15.65 27.96 -28.73
C MET A 164 -14.54 27.94 -27.66
N ILE A 165 -13.39 28.57 -27.93
CA ILE A 165 -12.32 28.79 -26.95
C ILE A 165 -12.69 29.94 -26.00
N GLU A 166 -13.26 31.03 -26.52
CA GLU A 166 -13.71 32.16 -25.69
C GLU A 166 -14.79 31.73 -24.68
N MET A 167 -15.73 30.88 -25.08
CA MET A 167 -16.74 30.28 -24.21
C MET A 167 -16.12 29.44 -23.08
N LEU A 168 -15.16 28.58 -23.39
CA LEU A 168 -14.41 27.83 -22.38
C LEU A 168 -13.49 28.72 -21.53
N SER A 169 -12.99 29.84 -22.07
CA SER A 169 -12.16 30.79 -21.33
C SER A 169 -12.97 31.44 -20.22
N ALA A 170 -14.17 31.91 -20.55
CA ALA A 170 -15.12 32.48 -19.59
C ALA A 170 -15.56 31.46 -18.53
N ALA A 171 -15.91 30.22 -18.92
CA ALA A 171 -16.26 29.16 -17.98
C ALA A 171 -15.11 28.81 -17.01
N ALA A 172 -13.87 28.81 -17.51
CA ALA A 172 -12.69 28.61 -16.66
C ALA A 172 -12.41 29.82 -15.76
N GLU A 173 -12.59 31.05 -16.23
CA GLU A 173 -12.41 32.27 -15.44
C GLU A 173 -13.40 32.31 -14.27
N ASP A 174 -14.69 32.04 -14.53
CA ASP A 174 -15.75 31.91 -13.54
C ASP A 174 -15.42 30.85 -12.46
N ALA A 175 -15.08 29.63 -12.89
CA ALA A 175 -14.75 28.53 -11.97
C ALA A 175 -13.48 28.80 -11.13
N ILE A 176 -12.53 29.59 -11.65
CA ILE A 176 -11.33 30.00 -10.92
C ILE A 176 -11.61 31.13 -9.94
N GLU A 177 -12.46 32.10 -10.28
CA GLU A 177 -12.82 33.20 -9.40
C GLU A 177 -13.74 32.76 -8.26
N HIS A 178 -14.73 31.91 -8.55
CA HIS A 178 -15.67 31.37 -7.55
C HIS A 178 -15.13 30.16 -6.77
N GLY A 179 -13.94 29.65 -7.13
CA GLY A 179 -13.27 28.58 -6.39
C GLY A 179 -13.95 27.22 -6.52
N THR A 180 -14.47 26.92 -7.72
CA THR A 180 -15.19 25.68 -8.05
C THR A 180 -14.37 24.82 -9.03
N TRP A 181 -15.06 24.01 -9.84
CA TRP A 181 -14.53 23.16 -10.92
C TRP A 181 -15.55 23.16 -12.07
N PHE A 182 -15.14 22.74 -13.28
CA PHE A 182 -16.06 22.48 -14.39
C PHE A 182 -15.55 21.36 -15.30
N ASP A 183 -16.47 20.75 -16.06
CA ASP A 183 -16.17 19.86 -17.19
C ASP A 183 -16.33 20.62 -18.51
N ALA A 184 -15.30 20.60 -19.36
CA ALA A 184 -15.38 21.18 -20.70
C ALA A 184 -16.47 20.52 -21.57
N LEU A 185 -16.78 19.23 -21.38
CA LEU A 185 -17.83 18.56 -22.15
C LEU A 185 -19.24 19.02 -21.77
N SER A 186 -19.46 19.52 -20.55
CA SER A 186 -20.75 20.12 -20.13
C SER A 186 -20.95 21.53 -20.68
N VAL A 187 -19.88 22.20 -21.13
CA VAL A 187 -19.92 23.52 -21.77
C VAL A 187 -19.95 23.41 -23.31
N LEU A 188 -19.31 22.37 -23.85
CA LEU A 188 -19.20 22.14 -25.29
C LEU A 188 -20.45 21.45 -25.87
N PRO A 189 -20.71 21.60 -27.18
CA PRO A 189 -21.69 20.79 -27.89
C PRO A 189 -21.40 19.27 -27.77
N THR A 190 -22.43 18.44 -27.69
CA THR A 190 -22.34 16.97 -27.56
C THR A 190 -21.68 16.23 -28.74
N SER A 191 -21.24 16.95 -29.76
CA SER A 191 -20.40 16.44 -30.86
C SER A 191 -18.92 16.31 -30.49
N PHE A 192 -18.48 16.92 -29.38
CA PHE A 192 -17.10 16.90 -28.92
C PHE A 192 -16.80 15.64 -28.09
N GLY A 193 -15.66 14.99 -28.36
CA GLY A 193 -15.12 13.93 -27.52
C GLY A 193 -14.01 14.42 -26.60
N LEU A 194 -13.64 13.60 -25.60
CA LEU A 194 -12.57 13.87 -24.62
C LEU A 194 -11.26 14.37 -25.26
N GLN A 195 -10.83 13.77 -26.37
CA GLN A 195 -9.63 14.18 -27.11
C GLN A 195 -9.73 15.58 -27.74
N ASP A 196 -10.92 15.97 -28.21
CA ASP A 196 -11.18 17.32 -28.72
C ASP A 196 -11.29 18.33 -27.54
N ALA A 197 -11.89 17.94 -26.41
CA ALA A 197 -11.95 18.71 -25.17
C ALA A 197 -10.54 19.00 -24.59
N SER A 198 -9.69 17.98 -24.49
CA SER A 198 -8.30 18.12 -24.04
C SER A 198 -7.51 19.08 -24.95
N LYS A 199 -7.67 18.92 -26.27
CA LYS A 199 -7.01 19.78 -27.26
C LYS A 199 -7.49 21.23 -27.19
N ILE A 200 -8.79 21.49 -27.08
CA ILE A 200 -9.31 22.86 -26.99
C ILE A 200 -8.96 23.54 -25.65
N LEU A 201 -8.98 22.79 -24.53
CA LEU A 201 -8.47 23.27 -23.23
C LEU A 201 -6.98 23.66 -23.30
N SER A 202 -6.15 22.87 -24.01
CA SER A 202 -4.72 23.17 -24.20
C SER A 202 -4.44 24.46 -24.98
N LEU A 203 -5.45 25.01 -25.66
CA LEU A 203 -5.40 26.26 -26.43
C LEU A 203 -6.09 27.43 -25.69
N CYS A 204 -6.75 27.16 -24.56
CA CYS A 204 -7.57 28.13 -23.84
C CYS A 204 -6.73 29.13 -23.00
N PRO A 205 -6.75 30.45 -23.30
CA PRO A 205 -5.84 31.40 -22.68
C PRO A 205 -5.91 31.47 -21.15
N SER A 206 -7.11 31.46 -20.57
CA SER A 206 -7.29 31.50 -19.11
C SER A 206 -6.79 30.23 -18.43
N VAL A 207 -7.10 29.05 -18.96
CA VAL A 207 -6.62 27.75 -18.46
C VAL A 207 -5.09 27.71 -18.51
N ILE A 208 -4.48 28.13 -19.62
CA ILE A 208 -3.02 28.23 -19.76
C ILE A 208 -2.41 29.19 -18.73
N ALA A 209 -3.03 30.35 -18.50
CA ALA A 209 -2.57 31.34 -17.52
C ALA A 209 -2.74 30.84 -16.07
N ALA A 210 -3.83 30.13 -15.78
CA ALA A 210 -4.15 29.59 -14.47
C ALA A 210 -3.24 28.42 -14.09
N LEU A 211 -2.96 27.50 -15.02
CA LEU A 211 -1.96 26.44 -14.85
C LEU A 211 -0.57 27.03 -14.59
N LYS A 212 -0.14 28.03 -15.38
CA LYS A 212 1.16 28.71 -15.20
C LYS A 212 1.28 29.50 -13.90
N SER A 213 0.18 30.02 -13.37
CA SER A 213 0.13 30.71 -12.08
C SER A 213 -0.27 29.82 -10.91
N ASN A 214 -0.40 28.50 -11.15
CA ASN A 214 -0.80 27.49 -10.17
C ASN A 214 -2.14 27.82 -9.45
N LYS A 215 -3.06 28.48 -10.17
CA LYS A 215 -4.43 28.83 -9.75
C LYS A 215 -5.49 27.80 -10.16
N ALA A 216 -5.15 26.89 -11.07
CA ALA A 216 -6.02 25.81 -11.52
C ALA A 216 -5.20 24.54 -11.80
N HIS A 217 -5.88 23.40 -11.84
CA HIS A 217 -5.36 22.08 -12.13
C HIS A 217 -6.29 21.38 -13.13
N THR A 218 -5.75 20.83 -14.21
CA THR A 218 -6.49 19.99 -15.16
C THR A 218 -6.40 18.53 -14.75
N PHE A 219 -7.53 17.81 -14.70
CA PHE A 219 -7.60 16.39 -14.37
C PHE A 219 -8.42 15.63 -15.43
N GLY A 220 -8.03 14.38 -15.73
CA GLY A 220 -8.58 13.66 -16.88
C GLY A 220 -8.29 14.38 -18.21
N GLU A 221 -9.22 14.27 -19.16
CA GLU A 221 -9.11 14.92 -20.48
C GLU A 221 -9.97 16.20 -20.61
N SER A 222 -10.96 16.42 -19.73
CA SER A 222 -11.92 17.54 -19.85
C SER A 222 -12.15 18.37 -18.58
N TYR A 223 -11.69 17.95 -17.39
CA TYR A 223 -12.00 18.65 -16.14
C TYR A 223 -10.95 19.70 -15.76
N VAL A 224 -11.42 20.84 -15.26
CA VAL A 224 -10.58 21.91 -14.69
C VAL A 224 -11.07 22.24 -13.28
N PHE A 225 -10.18 22.15 -12.30
CA PHE A 225 -10.45 22.44 -10.90
C PHE A 225 -9.64 23.65 -10.44
N SER A 226 -10.25 24.59 -9.73
CA SER A 226 -9.50 25.70 -9.12
C SER A 226 -8.57 25.21 -8.00
N ASP A 227 -7.44 25.90 -7.81
CA ASP A 227 -6.54 25.67 -6.67
C ASP A 227 -7.21 25.99 -5.32
N ILE A 228 -8.20 26.87 -5.31
CA ILE A 228 -9.05 27.17 -4.15
C ILE A 228 -9.85 25.92 -3.74
N PHE A 229 -10.59 25.32 -4.68
CA PHE A 229 -11.33 24.07 -4.46
C PHE A 229 -10.42 22.94 -3.96
N ILE A 230 -9.28 22.75 -4.62
CA ILE A 230 -8.31 21.69 -4.29
C ILE A 230 -7.70 21.89 -2.89
N LYS A 231 -7.48 23.13 -2.44
CA LYS A 231 -7.00 23.45 -1.09
C LYS A 231 -8.07 23.26 -0.01
N ASP A 232 -9.31 23.66 -0.27
CA ASP A 232 -10.40 23.42 0.66
C ASP A 232 -10.67 21.91 0.81
N LEU A 233 -10.74 21.18 -0.30
CA LEU A 233 -10.88 19.71 -0.31
C LEU A 233 -9.76 19.02 0.48
N PHE A 234 -8.51 19.44 0.28
CA PHE A 234 -7.37 18.98 1.09
C PHE A 234 -7.54 19.27 2.58
N THR A 235 -8.00 20.47 2.95
CA THR A 235 -8.22 20.91 4.34
C THR A 235 -9.37 20.14 5.01
N ARG A 236 -10.40 19.75 4.26
CA ARG A 236 -11.48 18.87 4.73
C ARG A 236 -10.99 17.44 4.94
N LEU A 237 -10.20 16.90 4.00
CA LEU A 237 -9.57 15.58 4.11
C LEU A 237 -8.57 15.50 5.28
N GLU A 238 -7.84 16.57 5.58
CA GLU A 238 -6.90 16.63 6.71
C GLU A 238 -7.62 16.37 8.06
N LYS A 239 -8.72 17.07 8.32
CA LYS A 239 -9.54 16.92 9.55
C LYS A 239 -10.13 15.52 9.69
N GLU A 240 -10.50 14.90 8.57
CA GLU A 240 -11.10 13.56 8.55
C GLU A 240 -10.05 12.43 8.57
N MET A 241 -8.79 12.75 8.28
CA MET A 241 -7.66 11.84 8.53
C MET A 241 -7.22 11.86 10.00
N GLU A 242 -7.48 12.95 10.73
CA GLU A 242 -7.33 13.01 12.19
C GLU A 242 -8.36 12.09 12.88
N THR A 243 -9.67 12.23 12.56
CA THR A 243 -10.73 11.37 13.12
C THR A 243 -10.53 9.88 12.79
N PHE A 244 -10.15 9.55 11.55
CA PHE A 244 -9.86 8.18 11.11
C PHE A 244 -8.76 7.51 11.97
N SER A 245 -7.75 8.28 12.37
CA SER A 245 -6.57 7.75 13.07
C SER A 245 -6.84 7.40 14.54
N PHE A 246 -7.77 8.11 15.21
CA PHE A 246 -8.26 7.71 16.53
C PHE A 246 -9.21 6.50 16.47
N SER A 247 -9.93 6.31 15.36
CA SER A 247 -10.88 5.19 15.19
C SER A 247 -10.17 3.85 14.97
N ARG A 248 -9.10 3.81 14.16
CA ARG A 248 -8.44 2.56 13.76
C ARG A 248 -7.56 1.93 14.85
N SER A 249 -7.29 2.64 15.95
CA SER A 249 -6.76 2.04 17.19
C SER A 249 -7.82 1.32 18.04
N ALA A 250 -9.11 1.52 17.74
CA ALA A 250 -10.23 0.90 18.46
C ALA A 250 -11.00 -0.15 17.64
N PHE A 251 -10.80 -0.21 16.31
CA PHE A 251 -11.48 -1.14 15.40
C PHE A 251 -10.49 -1.93 14.52
N ASP A 252 -9.94 -3.00 15.09
CA ASP A 252 -9.52 -4.21 14.34
C ASP A 252 -9.93 -5.48 15.12
N ASP A 253 -11.18 -5.49 15.62
CA ASP A 253 -11.81 -6.66 16.22
C ASP A 253 -13.22 -6.86 15.65
N GLN A 254 -13.29 -7.47 14.45
CA GLN A 254 -14.32 -8.42 14.01
C GLN A 254 -14.16 -8.81 12.54
N THR A 255 -13.26 -9.74 12.24
CA THR A 255 -13.42 -10.66 11.09
C THR A 255 -13.27 -12.11 11.55
N VAL A 256 -14.22 -12.54 12.40
CA VAL A 256 -14.28 -13.91 12.93
C VAL A 256 -14.46 -14.90 11.77
N LYS A 257 -13.44 -15.72 11.50
CA LYS A 257 -13.54 -16.86 10.59
C LYS A 257 -14.08 -18.07 11.34
N GLU A 258 -15.39 -18.31 11.23
CA GLU A 258 -16.00 -19.51 11.80
C GLU A 258 -15.47 -20.81 11.13
N PRO A 259 -15.18 -21.87 11.91
CA PRO A 259 -14.64 -23.11 11.36
C PRO A 259 -15.65 -24.28 11.30
N LYS A 260 -15.69 -24.93 10.12
CA LYS A 260 -16.22 -26.30 9.85
C LYS A 260 -17.76 -26.48 9.87
N GLY A 261 -18.25 -27.22 8.87
CA GLY A 261 -19.67 -27.62 8.79
C GLY A 261 -20.01 -28.53 7.60
N GLY A 262 -19.08 -29.36 7.12
CA GLY A 262 -19.31 -30.18 5.94
C GLY A 262 -20.08 -31.48 6.23
N HIS A 263 -21.23 -31.67 5.58
CA HIS A 263 -21.81 -32.99 5.35
C HIS A 263 -22.44 -33.05 3.96
N GLU A 264 -21.95 -33.99 3.14
CA GLU A 264 -22.44 -34.28 1.78
C GLU A 264 -23.72 -35.14 1.84
N PRO A 265 -24.48 -35.26 0.73
CA PRO A 265 -24.22 -36.43 -0.14
C PRO A 265 -24.53 -36.29 -1.65
N ILE A 266 -23.63 -36.85 -2.48
CA ILE A 266 -23.91 -37.71 -3.66
C ILE A 266 -24.60 -37.02 -4.86
N ARG A 267 -24.02 -36.99 -6.09
CA ARG A 267 -23.77 -38.19 -6.94
C ARG A 267 -22.90 -37.89 -8.18
N SER A 268 -21.99 -38.82 -8.54
CA SER A 268 -21.47 -39.15 -9.90
C SER A 268 -20.97 -38.02 -10.83
N THR A 269 -19.79 -38.10 -11.46
CA THR A 269 -19.38 -39.21 -12.36
C THR A 269 -17.85 -39.32 -12.49
N LYS A 270 -17.35 -40.51 -12.88
CA LYS A 270 -15.92 -40.83 -13.08
C LYS A 270 -15.31 -40.19 -14.34
N LEU A 271 -14.00 -39.96 -14.31
CA LEU A 271 -13.04 -40.56 -15.27
C LEU A 271 -11.64 -40.64 -14.62
N MET A 272 -10.72 -41.42 -15.20
CA MET A 272 -9.44 -41.83 -14.58
C MET A 272 -8.43 -42.27 -15.65
N GLU A 273 -7.15 -41.86 -15.51
CA GLU A 273 -5.87 -42.51 -15.88
C GLU A 273 -4.73 -41.46 -15.70
N ASN A 274 -3.58 -41.72 -15.03
CA ASN A 274 -2.41 -42.58 -15.33
C ASN A 274 -1.48 -42.04 -16.45
N ALA A 275 -0.13 -42.08 -16.40
CA ALA A 275 0.83 -42.37 -15.30
C ALA A 275 2.31 -42.07 -15.73
N HIS A 276 3.24 -41.96 -14.75
CA HIS A 276 4.73 -42.16 -14.85
C HIS A 276 5.56 -41.22 -15.81
N ASP A 277 6.91 -41.10 -15.74
CA ASP A 277 7.95 -41.68 -14.85
C ASP A 277 9.14 -40.70 -14.54
N LYS A 278 10.24 -41.19 -13.92
CA LYS A 278 11.38 -40.42 -13.36
C LYS A 278 12.62 -40.25 -14.28
N SER A 279 13.40 -39.19 -14.04
CA SER A 279 14.89 -39.19 -13.93
C SER A 279 15.37 -37.76 -13.53
N SER A 280 16.06 -37.46 -12.43
CA SER A 280 17.30 -37.96 -11.79
C SER A 280 18.62 -37.45 -12.40
N HIS A 281 19.30 -36.50 -11.72
CA HIS A 281 20.74 -36.60 -11.47
C HIS A 281 21.19 -35.77 -10.25
N GLU A 282 22.45 -35.94 -9.84
CA GLU A 282 22.94 -35.75 -8.46
C GLU A 282 24.37 -35.14 -8.42
N LYS A 283 24.79 -34.68 -7.22
CA LYS A 283 26.17 -34.30 -6.80
C LYS A 283 26.72 -32.97 -7.34
N GLY A 284 27.63 -32.30 -6.61
CA GLY A 284 28.20 -32.64 -5.31
C GLY A 284 29.12 -31.56 -4.71
N SER A 285 29.66 -31.80 -3.52
CA SER A 285 30.39 -30.81 -2.71
C SER A 285 31.79 -31.28 -2.26
N LYS A 286 32.71 -30.35 -1.98
CA LYS A 286 33.89 -30.59 -1.12
C LYS A 286 34.62 -29.31 -0.63
N LYS A 287 35.12 -29.36 0.60
CA LYS A 287 36.04 -28.39 1.24
C LYS A 287 37.47 -28.95 1.25
N LYS A 288 38.52 -28.08 1.24
CA LYS A 288 39.61 -28.01 2.27
C LYS A 288 40.84 -27.18 1.84
N ARG A 289 41.43 -26.46 2.82
CA ARG A 289 42.87 -26.12 3.07
C ARG A 289 43.75 -25.54 1.92
N GLY A 290 44.67 -24.60 2.14
CA GLY A 290 45.00 -23.75 3.31
C GLY A 290 46.51 -23.69 3.67
N LYS A 291 46.99 -22.53 4.17
CA LYS A 291 48.39 -22.20 4.60
C LYS A 291 49.44 -22.17 3.47
N SER A 292 50.57 -21.44 3.50
CA SER A 292 51.14 -20.41 4.42
C SER A 292 52.48 -19.86 3.86
N ALA A 293 52.92 -18.66 4.28
CA ALA A 293 54.32 -18.16 4.21
C ALA A 293 54.93 -17.93 2.78
N ALA A 294 56.04 -17.19 2.57
CA ALA A 294 56.60 -16.03 3.28
C ALA A 294 57.70 -15.30 2.46
N ASN A 295 57.64 -13.96 2.44
CA ASN A 295 58.73 -13.00 2.74
C ASN A 295 59.99 -12.88 1.81
N ALA A 296 60.78 -11.82 2.06
CA ALA A 296 61.96 -11.30 1.34
C ALA A 296 61.66 -10.60 -0.01
N LYS A 297 61.98 -9.32 -0.31
CA LYS A 297 62.81 -8.21 0.26
C LYS A 297 64.23 -8.05 -0.33
N ASN A 298 64.35 -7.18 -1.35
CA ASN A 298 65.34 -6.08 -1.54
C ASN A 298 65.06 -5.44 -2.93
N ASN A 299 65.14 -4.13 -3.24
CA ASN A 299 65.94 -2.96 -2.84
C ASN A 299 67.27 -2.74 -3.59
N SER A 300 67.55 -1.44 -3.87
CA SER A 300 68.77 -0.84 -4.46
C SER A 300 68.98 -1.11 -5.98
N ALA A 301 69.56 -0.20 -6.78
CA ALA A 301 70.10 1.15 -6.50
C ALA A 301 70.08 2.07 -7.76
N GLU A 302 70.13 3.41 -7.55
CA GLU A 302 71.09 4.41 -8.10
C GLU A 302 71.45 4.43 -9.63
N GLU A 303 71.82 5.54 -10.30
CA GLU A 303 72.05 6.95 -9.93
C GLU A 303 72.07 7.89 -11.16
N SER A 304 72.03 9.23 -10.95
CA SER A 304 72.71 10.31 -11.73
C SER A 304 72.37 10.54 -13.24
N GLN A 305 72.45 11.75 -13.83
CA GLN A 305 72.66 13.13 -13.33
C GLN A 305 72.09 14.21 -14.29
N ASP A 306 72.11 15.49 -13.87
CA ASP A 306 71.44 16.65 -14.50
C ASP A 306 72.04 17.23 -15.80
N SER A 307 71.18 17.94 -16.56
CA SER A 307 71.54 19.22 -17.21
C SER A 307 70.28 20.05 -17.57
N LEU A 308 70.17 21.23 -16.96
CA LEU A 308 69.67 22.53 -17.49
C LEU A 308 68.81 22.51 -18.78
N ASP A 309 67.64 23.17 -18.90
CA ASP A 309 66.79 23.97 -17.98
C ASP A 309 65.38 24.09 -18.69
N SER A 310 64.28 24.71 -18.25
CA SER A 310 63.95 25.69 -17.19
C SER A 310 62.55 25.47 -16.59
N ALA A 311 62.22 26.25 -15.55
CA ALA A 311 60.92 26.28 -14.86
C ALA A 311 60.67 27.72 -14.30
N PRO A 312 59.68 28.01 -13.41
CA PRO A 312 58.51 27.27 -12.93
C PRO A 312 57.20 28.08 -13.27
N THR A 313 56.03 28.08 -12.60
CA THR A 313 55.55 27.53 -11.31
C THR A 313 54.03 27.34 -11.31
N LYS A 314 53.53 26.27 -10.67
CA LYS A 314 52.33 26.31 -9.80
C LYS A 314 52.63 25.50 -8.53
N PRO A 315 52.34 25.99 -7.31
CA PRO A 315 52.96 25.46 -6.09
C PRO A 315 52.30 24.19 -5.53
N LYS A 316 53.12 23.24 -5.11
CA LYS A 316 52.76 22.15 -4.18
C LYS A 316 52.67 22.68 -2.74
N ARG A 317 51.96 21.99 -1.85
CA ARG A 317 52.56 21.49 -0.58
C ARG A 317 51.74 20.37 0.07
N ASN A 318 52.46 19.38 0.61
CA ASN A 318 51.95 18.35 1.51
C ASN A 318 53.01 18.12 2.62
N HIS A 319 52.57 17.77 3.83
CA HIS A 319 53.40 17.54 5.04
C HIS A 319 54.18 18.79 5.53
N LYS A 320 54.74 18.84 6.76
CA LYS A 320 54.86 17.91 7.91
C LYS A 320 54.56 18.76 9.19
N LYS A 321 54.36 18.29 10.43
CA LYS A 321 55.15 17.31 11.23
C LYS A 321 54.49 17.08 12.62
N GLY A 322 54.61 15.88 13.17
CA GLY A 322 54.21 15.53 14.56
C GLY A 322 52.74 15.11 14.72
N LYS A 323 52.37 14.21 15.64
CA LYS A 323 53.18 13.44 16.63
C LYS A 323 52.56 12.02 16.81
N GLU A 324 53.20 11.14 17.61
CA GLU A 324 52.73 9.79 17.96
C GLU A 324 51.31 9.79 18.62
N TYR A 325 50.54 8.70 18.79
CA TYR A 325 50.79 7.24 18.87
C TYR A 325 49.52 6.46 18.39
N GLU A 326 49.61 5.20 17.98
CA GLU A 326 48.44 4.38 17.57
C GLU A 326 47.93 3.40 18.65
N ALA A 327 46.60 3.20 18.72
CA ALA A 327 45.97 2.08 19.44
C ALA A 327 44.58 1.69 18.89
N VAL A 328 44.52 0.52 18.24
CA VAL A 328 43.40 -0.45 18.15
C VAL A 328 42.02 -0.05 17.54
N GLU A 329 41.66 -0.84 16.52
CA GLU A 329 40.33 -1.25 15.99
C GLU A 329 39.04 -0.80 16.74
N SER A 330 37.95 -0.45 16.03
CA SER A 330 37.06 -1.47 15.42
C SER A 330 36.11 -0.95 14.32
N LYS A 331 35.54 -1.89 13.55
CA LYS A 331 34.71 -1.64 12.35
C LYS A 331 33.26 -1.27 12.68
N GLY A 332 32.71 -0.29 11.97
CA GLY A 332 31.28 0.05 12.01
C GLY A 332 30.39 -0.97 11.31
N TRP A 333 29.18 -1.18 11.84
CA TRP A 333 28.18 -2.13 11.33
C TRP A 333 27.36 -1.54 10.17
N GLY A 334 26.81 -2.41 9.32
CA GLY A 334 26.06 -2.00 8.12
C GLY A 334 24.67 -1.43 8.43
N LYS A 335 24.29 -0.36 7.73
CA LYS A 335 22.96 0.25 7.75
C LYS A 335 22.22 -0.12 6.46
N ASN A 336 21.05 -0.77 6.55
CA ASN A 336 19.96 -0.82 5.55
C ASN A 336 18.95 -1.96 5.82
N SER A 337 17.94 -1.74 6.68
CA SER A 337 16.78 -2.67 6.83
C SER A 337 15.54 -2.07 7.52
N ALA A 338 15.41 -0.74 7.62
CA ALA A 338 14.40 -0.09 8.47
C ALA A 338 13.16 0.48 7.74
N ASP A 339 13.28 0.88 6.47
CA ASP A 339 12.27 1.72 5.80
C ASP A 339 11.03 0.98 5.23
N ARG A 340 10.89 -0.34 5.45
CA ARG A 340 9.79 -1.15 4.87
C ARG A 340 8.67 -1.56 5.82
N ALA A 341 8.70 -1.10 7.07
CA ALA A 341 7.80 -1.59 8.14
C ALA A 341 6.80 -0.53 8.64
N ASN A 342 6.41 0.45 7.80
CA ASN A 342 5.53 1.57 8.22
C ASN A 342 4.69 2.16 7.07
N GLU A 343 4.41 1.38 6.01
CA GLU A 343 3.57 1.81 4.88
C GLU A 343 2.06 1.54 5.10
N GLU A 344 1.70 0.73 6.11
CA GLU A 344 0.30 0.28 6.36
C GLU A 344 -0.66 1.37 6.85
N ASN A 345 -0.15 2.59 7.10
CA ASN A 345 -0.91 3.71 7.65
C ASN A 345 -0.97 4.91 6.68
N VAL A 346 -0.98 4.61 5.37
CA VAL A 346 -1.18 5.58 4.28
C VAL A 346 -2.59 5.38 3.69
N PRO A 347 -3.39 6.45 3.49
CA PRO A 347 -4.68 6.33 2.82
C PRO A 347 -4.55 5.67 1.43
N SER A 348 -5.49 4.78 1.12
CA SER A 348 -5.71 4.27 -0.24
C SER A 348 -6.29 5.37 -1.13
N GLU A 349 -6.15 5.22 -2.45
CA GLU A 349 -6.75 6.18 -3.39
C GLU A 349 -8.26 6.04 -3.40
N GLU A 350 -8.73 4.81 -3.21
CA GLU A 350 -10.12 4.40 -3.01
C GLU A 350 -10.76 5.13 -1.81
N TRP A 351 -10.11 5.13 -0.62
CA TRP A 351 -10.62 5.85 0.56
C TRP A 351 -10.68 7.36 0.32
N ILE A 352 -9.70 7.92 -0.41
CA ILE A 352 -9.71 9.34 -0.76
C ILE A 352 -10.90 9.65 -1.70
N VAL A 353 -11.15 8.82 -2.72
CA VAL A 353 -12.31 8.97 -3.64
C VAL A 353 -13.64 8.85 -2.87
N GLU A 354 -13.84 7.77 -2.11
CA GLU A 354 -15.03 7.58 -1.25
C GLU A 354 -15.29 8.79 -0.35
N LYS A 355 -14.23 9.33 0.27
CA LYS A 355 -14.32 10.47 1.18
C LYS A 355 -14.63 11.77 0.45
N ILE A 356 -14.06 12.00 -0.74
CA ILE A 356 -14.37 13.16 -1.59
C ILE A 356 -15.83 13.14 -2.04
N ILE A 357 -16.33 11.99 -2.55
CA ILE A 357 -17.74 11.82 -2.94
C ILE A 357 -18.66 12.11 -1.75
N LYS A 358 -18.34 11.59 -0.56
CA LYS A 358 -19.11 11.87 0.67
C LYS A 358 -19.03 13.33 1.15
N MET A 359 -18.02 14.10 0.74
CA MET A 359 -17.87 15.52 1.10
C MET A 359 -18.61 16.47 0.15
N VAL A 360 -18.87 16.05 -1.09
CA VAL A 360 -19.52 16.82 -2.15
C VAL A 360 -20.46 15.86 -2.92
N PRO A 361 -21.66 15.56 -2.38
CA PRO A 361 -22.61 14.68 -3.07
C PRO A 361 -23.10 15.28 -4.39
N ASP A 362 -23.06 16.61 -4.50
CA ASP A 362 -23.46 17.43 -5.64
C ASP A 362 -22.71 17.10 -6.95
N PHE A 363 -21.66 16.27 -6.95
CA PHE A 363 -20.91 15.95 -8.19
C PHE A 363 -21.81 15.39 -9.30
N GLU A 364 -22.73 14.47 -8.97
CA GLU A 364 -23.69 13.91 -9.94
C GLU A 364 -24.68 14.99 -10.43
N GLU A 365 -25.18 15.84 -9.51
CA GLU A 365 -26.10 16.95 -9.85
C GLU A 365 -25.41 18.07 -10.67
N GLN A 366 -24.09 18.21 -10.54
CA GLN A 366 -23.23 19.13 -11.30
C GLN A 366 -22.73 18.53 -12.63
N GLY A 367 -23.20 17.32 -13.02
CA GLY A 367 -22.98 16.74 -14.34
C GLY A 367 -21.74 15.83 -14.47
N MET A 368 -21.18 15.33 -13.36
CA MET A 368 -20.09 14.36 -13.39
C MET A 368 -20.67 12.94 -13.59
N GLU A 369 -20.65 12.42 -14.83
CA GLU A 369 -21.26 11.11 -15.18
C GLU A 369 -20.65 9.90 -14.47
N ASP A 370 -19.37 9.98 -14.06
CA ASP A 370 -18.66 8.95 -13.28
C ASP A 370 -17.72 9.61 -12.27
N PRO A 371 -18.17 9.83 -11.02
CA PRO A 371 -17.32 10.40 -9.97
C PRO A 371 -16.12 9.53 -9.59
N GLU A 372 -16.18 8.20 -9.72
CA GLU A 372 -15.10 7.33 -9.26
C GLU A 372 -13.86 7.40 -10.18
N SER A 373 -14.06 7.35 -11.50
CA SER A 373 -12.94 7.40 -12.45
C SER A 373 -12.37 8.81 -12.61
N THR A 374 -13.20 9.85 -12.50
CA THR A 374 -12.81 11.26 -12.65
C THR A 374 -12.10 11.81 -11.40
N LEU A 375 -12.48 11.37 -10.20
CA LEU A 375 -11.82 11.76 -8.94
C LEU A 375 -10.54 10.96 -8.64
N ARG A 376 -10.33 9.76 -9.24
CA ARG A 376 -9.07 9.00 -9.07
C ARG A 376 -7.81 9.81 -9.43
N PRO A 377 -7.74 10.56 -10.55
CA PRO A 377 -6.67 11.52 -10.80
C PRO A 377 -6.46 12.55 -9.67
N VAL A 378 -7.55 13.11 -9.12
CA VAL A 378 -7.50 14.09 -8.02
C VAL A 378 -6.95 13.43 -6.74
N ALA A 379 -7.42 12.22 -6.41
CA ALA A 379 -6.94 11.43 -5.28
C ALA A 379 -5.44 11.12 -5.38
N SER A 380 -4.94 10.73 -6.56
CA SER A 380 -3.51 10.45 -6.77
C SER A 380 -2.62 11.70 -6.58
N TYR A 381 -3.14 12.91 -6.84
CA TYR A 381 -2.45 14.18 -6.60
C TYR A 381 -2.47 14.62 -5.13
N LEU A 382 -3.57 14.34 -4.41
CA LEU A 382 -3.73 14.69 -2.99
C LEU A 382 -2.98 13.72 -2.06
N ARG A 383 -2.97 12.42 -2.37
CA ARG A 383 -2.34 11.35 -1.58
C ARG A 383 -0.90 11.63 -1.12
N PRO A 384 0.05 12.03 -1.98
CA PRO A 384 1.43 12.33 -1.54
C PRO A 384 1.51 13.59 -0.67
N LYS A 385 0.63 14.58 -0.87
CA LYS A 385 0.57 15.78 -0.02
C LYS A 385 0.06 15.44 1.37
N LEU A 386 -1.03 14.67 1.46
CA LEU A 386 -1.60 14.19 2.72
C LEU A 386 -0.58 13.35 3.48
N HIS A 387 0.08 12.40 2.81
CA HIS A 387 1.14 11.57 3.41
C HIS A 387 2.26 12.42 4.03
N ASN A 388 2.77 13.42 3.31
CA ASN A 388 3.88 14.25 3.80
C ASN A 388 3.45 15.11 5.00
N LEU A 389 2.28 15.76 4.95
CA LEU A 389 1.74 16.52 6.07
C LEU A 389 1.56 15.62 7.32
N TRP A 390 1.03 14.41 7.15
CA TRP A 390 0.86 13.47 8.26
C TRP A 390 2.18 12.95 8.83
N LYS A 391 3.15 12.71 7.96
CA LYS A 391 4.53 12.34 8.33
C LYS A 391 5.22 13.45 9.13
N ASP A 392 4.92 14.71 8.84
CA ASP A 392 5.47 15.86 9.56
C ASP A 392 4.71 16.17 10.87
N LYS A 393 3.38 16.05 10.91
CA LYS A 393 2.61 16.06 12.17
C LYS A 393 3.10 14.97 13.14
N ARG A 394 3.28 13.73 12.66
CA ARG A 394 3.79 12.61 13.48
C ARG A 394 5.22 12.87 13.99
N LYS A 395 6.10 13.52 13.22
CA LYS A 395 7.42 13.97 13.69
C LYS A 395 7.29 15.02 14.81
N ALA A 396 6.41 16.00 14.66
CA ALA A 396 6.23 17.06 15.65
C ALA A 396 5.78 16.49 17.01
N LEU A 397 4.72 15.68 17.01
CA LEU A 397 4.24 14.97 18.20
C LEU A 397 5.30 14.03 18.79
N PHE A 398 6.07 13.33 17.94
CA PHE A 398 7.20 12.53 18.41
C PHE A 398 8.27 13.40 19.09
N THR A 399 8.63 14.56 18.53
CA THR A 399 9.65 15.46 19.13
C THR A 399 9.21 16.05 20.46
N GLU A 400 7.93 16.36 20.63
CA GLU A 400 7.35 16.80 21.90
C GLU A 400 7.34 15.66 22.94
N ASN A 401 6.97 14.44 22.51
CA ASN A 401 6.93 13.27 23.38
C ASN A 401 8.31 12.69 23.74
N ILE A 402 9.46 13.17 23.22
CA ILE A 402 10.80 12.59 23.51
C ILE A 402 11.07 12.48 25.02
N GLU A 403 10.69 13.50 25.80
CA GLU A 403 10.94 13.52 27.24
C GLU A 403 10.02 12.54 27.99
N LYS A 404 8.73 12.49 27.63
CA LYS A 404 7.77 11.50 28.14
C LYS A 404 8.22 10.07 27.81
N ILE A 405 8.68 9.83 26.57
CA ILE A 405 9.18 8.54 26.08
C ILE A 405 10.39 8.05 26.88
N ARG A 406 11.33 8.94 27.22
CA ARG A 406 12.46 8.62 28.11
C ARG A 406 11.98 8.33 29.53
N HIS A 407 11.12 9.18 30.09
CA HIS A 407 10.61 9.03 31.45
C HIS A 407 9.89 7.69 31.65
N VAL A 408 9.12 7.20 30.66
CA VAL A 408 8.49 5.88 30.69
C VAL A 408 9.54 4.76 30.73
N LEU A 409 10.58 4.79 29.88
CA LEU A 409 11.64 3.77 29.90
C LEU A 409 12.48 3.81 31.18
N ASP A 410 12.83 5.00 31.66
CA ASP A 410 13.58 5.17 32.92
C ASP A 410 12.79 4.65 34.13
N ASN A 411 11.46 4.80 34.12
CA ASN A 411 10.60 4.28 35.19
C ASN A 411 10.35 2.77 35.05
N LEU A 412 10.19 2.25 33.84
CA LEU A 412 10.13 0.81 33.58
C LEU A 412 11.42 0.11 34.04
N GLN A 413 12.61 0.67 33.74
CA GLN A 413 13.89 0.15 34.23
C GLN A 413 13.93 0.08 35.77
N LYS A 414 13.47 1.12 36.47
CA LYS A 414 13.39 1.13 37.96
C LYS A 414 12.43 0.07 38.48
N LYS A 415 11.23 -0.05 37.89
CA LYS A 415 10.21 -1.06 38.26
C LYS A 415 10.69 -2.49 38.00
N LEU A 416 11.51 -2.70 36.96
CA LEU A 416 11.96 -4.02 36.52
C LEU A 416 13.21 -4.53 37.26
N ASP A 417 14.11 -3.62 37.66
CA ASP A 417 15.39 -3.95 38.31
C ASP A 417 15.24 -4.89 39.52
N GLU A 418 14.34 -4.57 40.47
CA GLU A 418 14.18 -5.35 41.70
C GLU A 418 13.50 -6.71 41.45
N PRO A 419 12.32 -6.80 40.79
CA PRO A 419 11.73 -8.09 40.41
C PRO A 419 12.69 -8.99 39.62
N PHE A 420 13.49 -8.42 38.72
CA PHE A 420 14.44 -9.17 37.91
C PHE A 420 15.66 -9.70 38.69
N LEU A 421 16.10 -8.99 39.74
CA LEU A 421 17.11 -9.50 40.68
C LEU A 421 16.51 -10.55 41.63
N ASN A 422 15.26 -10.38 42.05
CA ASN A 422 14.55 -11.33 42.91
C ASN A 422 14.29 -12.67 42.18
N ILE A 423 13.85 -12.67 40.91
CA ILE A 423 13.66 -13.91 40.16
C ILE A 423 14.99 -14.66 39.92
N GLN A 424 16.12 -13.97 39.68
CA GLN A 424 17.46 -14.60 39.64
C GLN A 424 17.87 -15.21 40.99
N LEU A 425 17.40 -14.67 42.11
CA LEU A 425 17.68 -15.21 43.44
C LEU A 425 16.84 -16.45 43.73
N TYR A 426 15.58 -16.46 43.29
CA TYR A 426 14.67 -17.61 43.38
C TYR A 426 15.03 -18.73 42.40
N GLU A 427 15.51 -18.42 41.19
CA GLU A 427 16.02 -19.37 40.18
C GLU A 427 17.13 -20.26 40.79
N LYS A 428 18.09 -19.66 41.49
CA LYS A 428 19.18 -20.36 42.21
C LYS A 428 18.72 -21.27 43.36
N ALA A 429 17.48 -21.17 43.83
CA ALA A 429 16.93 -22.10 44.82
C ALA A 429 16.37 -23.38 44.19
N LEU A 430 16.11 -23.36 42.87
CA LEU A 430 15.61 -24.50 42.11
C LEU A 430 16.71 -25.55 41.89
N ASP A 431 17.98 -25.12 41.83
CA ASP A 431 19.19 -25.97 41.89
C ASP A 431 19.09 -27.08 42.96
N LEU A 432 18.47 -26.79 44.11
CA LEU A 432 18.36 -27.70 45.26
C LEU A 432 17.38 -28.86 45.03
N PHE A 433 16.66 -28.87 43.91
CA PHE A 433 15.58 -29.82 43.61
C PHE A 433 15.73 -30.51 42.24
N GLU A 434 16.87 -30.37 41.54
CA GLU A 434 17.08 -31.03 40.24
C GLU A 434 16.95 -32.56 40.30
N ASP A 435 17.31 -33.18 41.43
CA ASP A 435 17.19 -34.64 41.63
C ASP A 435 15.73 -35.11 41.85
N ASP A 436 14.77 -34.19 42.04
CA ASP A 436 13.35 -34.51 42.23
C ASP A 436 12.47 -33.80 41.16
N PRO A 437 12.39 -34.37 39.93
CA PRO A 437 11.67 -33.79 38.81
C PRO A 437 10.23 -33.31 39.07
N PRO A 438 9.34 -34.03 39.81
CA PRO A 438 7.99 -33.53 40.08
C PRO A 438 7.98 -32.27 40.96
N THR A 439 8.83 -32.20 42.00
CA THR A 439 8.91 -31.01 42.87
C THR A 439 9.55 -29.83 42.13
N SER A 440 10.65 -30.07 41.39
CA SER A 440 11.26 -29.07 40.50
C SER A 440 10.24 -28.46 39.54
N ALA A 441 9.45 -29.28 38.83
CA ALA A 441 8.43 -28.81 37.89
C ALA A 441 7.32 -27.98 38.57
N ILE A 442 6.95 -28.31 39.81
CA ILE A 442 5.98 -27.51 40.59
C ILE A 442 6.58 -26.15 40.99
N LEU A 443 7.85 -26.11 41.38
CA LEU A 443 8.53 -24.88 41.79
C LEU A 443 8.78 -23.93 40.60
N HIS A 444 9.29 -24.42 39.45
CA HIS A 444 9.40 -23.62 38.22
C HIS A 444 8.04 -23.04 37.82
N LYS A 445 6.98 -23.87 37.82
CA LYS A 445 5.63 -23.42 37.45
C LYS A 445 5.01 -22.44 38.45
N HIS A 446 5.39 -22.49 39.72
CA HIS A 446 5.00 -21.47 40.70
C HIS A 446 5.66 -20.12 40.39
N LEU A 447 6.99 -20.11 40.23
CA LEU A 447 7.76 -18.90 39.97
C LEU A 447 7.38 -18.21 38.64
N LEU A 448 7.03 -19.01 37.62
CA LEU A 448 6.49 -18.51 36.35
C LEU A 448 5.11 -17.83 36.52
N ARG A 449 4.28 -18.31 37.47
CA ARG A 449 2.92 -17.80 37.69
C ARG A 449 2.82 -16.73 38.78
N THR A 450 3.87 -16.52 39.57
CA THR A 450 4.01 -15.40 40.51
C THR A 450 4.91 -14.32 39.91
N THR A 451 6.22 -14.36 40.18
CA THR A 451 7.16 -13.28 39.89
C THR A 451 7.32 -13.01 38.40
N ALA A 452 7.36 -14.05 37.55
CA ALA A 452 7.51 -13.86 36.12
C ALA A 452 6.26 -13.21 35.48
N ALA A 453 5.06 -13.62 35.89
CA ALA A 453 3.81 -13.01 35.42
C ALA A 453 3.74 -11.52 35.77
N THR A 454 4.07 -11.12 37.01
CA THR A 454 4.14 -9.71 37.41
C THR A 454 5.18 -8.92 36.61
N ILE A 455 6.34 -9.51 36.33
CA ILE A 455 7.37 -8.90 35.46
C ILE A 455 6.82 -8.63 34.05
N VAL A 456 6.10 -9.59 33.46
CA VAL A 456 5.53 -9.45 32.12
C VAL A 456 4.42 -8.40 32.08
N ASP A 457 3.60 -8.30 33.13
CA ASP A 457 2.51 -7.32 33.18
C ASP A 457 3.05 -5.89 33.22
N ILE A 458 4.04 -5.63 34.08
CA ILE A 458 4.76 -4.34 34.15
C ILE A 458 5.42 -4.02 32.80
N LEU A 459 6.11 -5.00 32.21
CA LEU A 459 6.82 -4.85 30.95
C LEU A 459 5.89 -4.52 29.78
N LEU A 460 4.78 -5.25 29.63
CA LEU A 460 3.83 -5.04 28.55
C LEU A 460 3.08 -3.71 28.69
N LEU A 461 2.64 -3.34 29.90
CA LEU A 461 1.90 -2.09 30.13
C LEU A 461 2.74 -0.84 29.83
N ASP A 462 3.96 -0.76 30.34
CA ASP A 462 4.81 0.42 30.10
C ASP A 462 5.40 0.42 28.66
N LEU A 463 5.56 -0.76 28.01
CA LEU A 463 5.91 -0.82 26.58
C LEU A 463 4.74 -0.40 25.65
N ASP A 464 3.49 -0.70 25.99
CA ASP A 464 2.33 -0.22 25.23
C ASP A 464 2.20 1.31 25.33
N LYS A 465 2.39 1.87 26.54
CA LYS A 465 2.49 3.33 26.76
C LYS A 465 3.63 3.95 25.93
N HIS A 466 4.81 3.34 25.93
CA HIS A 466 5.94 3.77 25.08
C HIS A 466 5.59 3.74 23.58
N ASN A 467 4.94 2.67 23.11
CA ASN A 467 4.53 2.49 21.72
C ASN A 467 3.50 3.56 21.28
N ASN A 468 2.51 3.84 22.14
CA ASN A 468 1.48 4.86 21.89
C ASN A 468 2.09 6.28 21.80
N LEU A 469 2.93 6.66 22.76
CA LEU A 469 3.65 7.95 22.74
C LEU A 469 4.55 8.10 21.50
N LYS A 470 5.25 7.02 21.11
CA LYS A 470 6.11 6.94 19.91
C LYS A 470 5.34 7.07 18.60
N ASN A 471 4.08 6.64 18.57
CA ASN A 471 3.18 6.78 17.43
C ASN A 471 2.49 8.15 17.36
N GLY A 472 2.65 9.01 18.39
CA GLY A 472 2.03 10.33 18.48
C GLY A 472 0.62 10.32 19.08
N VAL A 473 0.23 9.23 19.76
CA VAL A 473 -1.01 9.17 20.52
C VAL A 473 -0.78 9.80 21.89
N GLU A 474 -1.65 10.73 22.30
CA GLU A 474 -1.66 11.21 23.68
C GLU A 474 -2.12 10.09 24.61
N VAL A 475 -1.23 9.68 25.51
CA VAL A 475 -1.56 8.77 26.61
C VAL A 475 -1.92 9.64 27.80
N GLU A 476 -3.18 9.57 28.25
CA GLU A 476 -3.59 10.24 29.48
C GLU A 476 -2.71 9.79 30.66
N GLU A 477 -2.26 10.75 31.48
CA GLU A 477 -1.54 10.48 32.73
C GLU A 477 -2.50 9.94 33.81
N THR A 478 -3.05 8.75 33.53
CA THR A 478 -3.86 7.96 34.44
C THR A 478 -2.99 7.51 35.62
N SER A 479 -3.05 8.31 36.68
CA SER A 479 -2.28 8.20 37.92
C SER A 479 -2.40 6.80 38.53
N ASP A 480 -1.31 6.03 38.48
CA ASP A 480 -1.03 4.79 39.21
C ASP A 480 -2.27 3.93 39.57
N VAL A 481 -3.12 3.67 38.57
CA VAL A 481 -4.20 2.68 38.71
C VAL A 481 -3.56 1.34 39.05
N GLU A 482 -3.99 0.74 40.16
CA GLU A 482 -3.38 -0.46 40.72
C GLU A 482 -3.27 -1.55 39.64
N ASN A 483 -2.05 -2.09 39.45
CA ASN A 483 -1.74 -3.02 38.36
C ASN A 483 -2.42 -4.37 38.60
N ALA A 484 -3.71 -4.46 38.26
CA ALA A 484 -4.46 -5.69 38.25
C ALA A 484 -3.75 -6.72 37.35
N PRO A 485 -3.57 -7.97 37.81
CA PRO A 485 -2.85 -8.98 37.04
C PRO A 485 -3.57 -9.25 35.72
N LEU A 486 -2.86 -9.10 34.60
CA LEU A 486 -3.46 -9.17 33.27
C LEU A 486 -4.04 -10.56 33.00
N SER A 487 -5.11 -10.65 32.20
CA SER A 487 -5.52 -11.95 31.68
C SER A 487 -4.50 -12.44 30.63
N PRO A 488 -4.41 -13.76 30.35
CA PRO A 488 -3.62 -14.27 29.24
C PRO A 488 -4.02 -13.68 27.88
N GLY A 489 -5.29 -13.31 27.70
CA GLY A 489 -5.78 -12.65 26.49
C GLY A 489 -5.23 -11.23 26.34
N ASP A 490 -5.21 -10.46 27.42
CA ASP A 490 -4.71 -9.07 27.43
C ASP A 490 -3.20 -9.03 27.15
N ARG A 491 -2.43 -9.95 27.75
CA ARG A 491 -0.99 -10.08 27.45
C ARG A 491 -0.74 -10.28 25.96
N ILE A 492 -1.55 -11.12 25.30
CA ILE A 492 -1.43 -11.39 23.86
C ILE A 492 -1.92 -10.19 23.03
N SER A 493 -2.98 -9.50 23.43
CA SER A 493 -3.50 -8.33 22.69
C SER A 493 -2.53 -7.15 22.76
N ILE A 494 -1.93 -6.89 23.93
CA ILE A 494 -0.88 -5.88 24.11
C ILE A 494 0.37 -6.25 23.29
N ALA A 495 0.87 -7.49 23.43
CA ALA A 495 2.06 -7.93 22.70
C ALA A 495 1.91 -7.81 21.17
N LYS A 496 0.70 -7.97 20.62
CA LYS A 496 0.40 -7.76 19.20
C LYS A 496 0.41 -6.30 18.73
N ARG A 497 0.17 -5.31 19.61
CA ARG A 497 0.21 -3.88 19.25
C ARG A 497 1.63 -3.32 19.12
N LEU A 498 2.63 -4.01 19.68
CA LEU A 498 4.02 -3.58 19.65
C LEU A 498 4.63 -3.68 18.25
N SER A 499 5.64 -2.86 17.94
CA SER A 499 6.19 -2.79 16.58
C SER A 499 7.07 -4.01 16.21
N GLY A 500 6.56 -4.88 15.33
CA GLY A 500 7.33 -5.87 14.57
C GLY A 500 8.19 -6.83 15.41
N SER A 501 9.52 -6.67 15.34
CA SER A 501 10.51 -7.47 16.10
C SER A 501 10.22 -7.50 17.61
N LEU A 502 9.74 -6.38 18.17
CA LEU A 502 9.36 -6.31 19.58
C LEU A 502 8.12 -7.15 19.89
N SER A 503 7.15 -7.22 18.97
CA SER A 503 5.93 -8.03 19.13
C SER A 503 6.22 -9.53 19.14
N THR A 504 7.05 -10.01 18.20
CA THR A 504 7.39 -11.44 18.14
C THR A 504 8.15 -11.90 19.39
N LYS A 505 9.07 -11.08 19.89
CA LYS A 505 9.77 -11.32 21.16
C LYS A 505 8.83 -11.24 22.38
N ALA A 506 7.93 -10.26 22.42
CA ALA A 506 6.96 -10.10 23.51
C ALA A 506 5.99 -11.30 23.59
N LEU A 507 5.50 -11.78 22.44
CA LEU A 507 4.67 -12.99 22.37
C LEU A 507 5.43 -14.22 22.88
N ALA A 508 6.70 -14.40 22.50
CA ALA A 508 7.53 -15.50 23.01
C ALA A 508 7.70 -15.45 24.54
N VAL A 509 7.85 -14.26 25.13
CA VAL A 509 7.87 -14.08 26.59
C VAL A 509 6.54 -14.51 27.22
N VAL A 510 5.40 -14.10 26.66
CA VAL A 510 4.07 -14.51 27.15
C VAL A 510 3.88 -16.03 27.07
N GLU A 511 4.29 -16.66 25.97
CA GLU A 511 4.26 -18.12 25.81
C GLU A 511 5.10 -18.86 26.87
N THR A 512 6.26 -18.31 27.26
CA THR A 512 7.09 -18.94 28.30
C THR A 512 6.50 -18.94 29.71
N LEU A 513 5.45 -18.15 30.00
CA LEU A 513 4.77 -18.15 31.31
C LEU A 513 3.99 -19.46 31.61
N ASP A 514 3.46 -20.12 30.57
CA ASP A 514 2.89 -21.47 30.68
C ASP A 514 3.91 -22.57 30.35
N GLY A 515 5.19 -22.19 30.25
CA GLY A 515 6.33 -23.09 30.08
C GLY A 515 6.58 -24.02 31.28
N LYS A 516 7.60 -24.87 31.13
CA LYS A 516 8.00 -25.86 32.14
C LYS A 516 9.23 -25.46 32.96
N ARG A 517 9.91 -24.38 32.58
CA ARG A 517 11.28 -24.05 33.00
C ARG A 517 11.51 -22.53 32.96
N VAL A 518 12.24 -22.03 33.95
CA VAL A 518 12.41 -20.58 34.20
C VAL A 518 13.54 -19.99 33.34
N GLU A 519 14.53 -20.80 32.99
CA GLU A 519 15.71 -20.44 32.19
C GLU A 519 15.31 -20.00 30.77
N ALA A 520 14.23 -20.59 30.25
CA ALA A 520 13.62 -20.23 28.96
C ALA A 520 12.95 -18.85 29.03
N PHE A 521 12.12 -18.62 30.05
CA PHE A 521 11.52 -17.30 30.33
C PHE A 521 12.60 -16.23 30.53
N MET A 522 13.61 -16.51 31.35
CA MET A 522 14.72 -15.59 31.62
C MET A 522 15.52 -15.24 30.36
N THR A 523 15.53 -16.10 29.35
CA THR A 523 16.18 -15.85 28.05
C THR A 523 15.30 -15.01 27.14
N ALA A 524 14.02 -15.37 26.96
CA ALA A 524 13.08 -14.55 26.19
C ALA A 524 12.91 -13.13 26.78
N LEU A 525 12.93 -13.00 28.11
CA LEU A 525 12.88 -11.72 28.81
C LEU A 525 14.11 -10.85 28.51
N ARG A 526 15.30 -11.45 28.39
CA ARG A 526 16.50 -10.76 27.91
C ARG A 526 16.34 -10.30 26.47
N ASP A 527 15.84 -11.17 25.59
CA ASP A 527 15.65 -10.84 24.18
C ASP A 527 14.69 -9.65 23.98
N VAL A 528 13.60 -9.55 24.76
CA VAL A 528 12.67 -8.39 24.77
C VAL A 528 13.33 -7.15 25.36
N ALA A 529 14.02 -7.28 26.51
CA ALA A 529 14.65 -6.15 27.17
C ALA A 529 15.74 -5.50 26.29
N GLU A 530 16.58 -6.31 25.65
CA GLU A 530 17.61 -5.84 24.72
C GLU A 530 17.00 -5.15 23.47
N GLU A 531 15.86 -5.64 22.96
CA GLU A 531 15.11 -4.95 21.88
C GLU A 531 14.52 -3.60 22.34
N SER A 532 14.14 -3.53 23.62
CA SER A 532 13.54 -2.35 24.26
C SER A 532 14.58 -1.32 24.73
N GLY A 533 15.88 -1.62 24.63
CA GLY A 533 16.97 -0.80 25.17
C GLY A 533 17.11 -0.85 26.71
N LEU A 534 16.45 -1.80 27.37
CA LEU A 534 16.49 -1.97 28.83
C LEU A 534 17.74 -2.77 29.25
N SER A 535 18.39 -2.33 30.32
CA SER A 535 19.65 -2.89 30.83
C SER A 535 19.40 -3.86 32.00
N LEU A 536 19.35 -5.15 31.72
CA LEU A 536 19.07 -6.18 32.73
C LEU A 536 20.29 -6.54 33.59
N LYS A 537 20.25 -6.16 34.87
CA LYS A 537 21.33 -6.36 35.85
C LYS A 537 21.52 -7.84 36.21
N LYS A 538 22.76 -8.33 36.16
CA LYS A 538 23.13 -9.70 36.55
C LYS A 538 23.45 -9.76 38.04
N LEU A 539 22.96 -10.79 38.71
CA LEU A 539 23.12 -10.99 40.16
C LEU A 539 24.57 -11.36 40.54
N ASP A 540 25.37 -10.37 40.94
CA ASP A 540 26.74 -10.59 41.43
C ASP A 540 26.80 -11.14 42.88
N LYS A 541 27.95 -11.69 43.29
CA LYS A 541 28.13 -12.34 44.61
C LYS A 541 28.04 -11.41 45.82
N LYS A 542 28.13 -10.09 45.64
CA LYS A 542 27.94 -9.08 46.69
C LYS A 542 26.46 -8.71 46.78
N LEU A 543 25.83 -8.40 45.64
CA LEU A 543 24.38 -8.15 45.56
C LEU A 543 23.56 -9.35 46.05
N GLU A 544 23.93 -10.58 45.68
CA GLU A 544 23.34 -11.82 46.18
C GLU A 544 23.35 -11.91 47.72
N ARG A 545 24.48 -11.58 48.36
CA ARG A 545 24.60 -11.56 49.82
C ARG A 545 23.78 -10.44 50.45
N THR A 546 23.72 -9.27 49.83
CA THR A 546 22.90 -8.13 50.30
C THR A 546 21.41 -8.44 50.19
N LEU A 547 20.95 -8.98 49.06
CA LEU A 547 19.56 -9.37 48.84
C LEU A 547 19.13 -10.53 49.75
N LEU A 548 19.96 -11.56 49.92
CA LEU A 548 19.71 -12.63 50.91
C LEU A 548 19.64 -12.09 52.34
N HIS A 549 20.43 -11.08 52.69
CA HIS A 549 20.37 -10.45 54.01
C HIS A 549 19.08 -9.64 54.22
N SER A 550 18.65 -8.84 53.21
CA SER A 550 17.36 -8.15 53.27
C SER A 550 16.21 -9.17 53.32
N TYR A 551 16.12 -10.07 52.34
CA TYR A 551 15.10 -11.11 52.28
C TYR A 551 15.02 -11.92 53.59
N ARG A 552 16.15 -12.28 54.22
CA ARG A 552 16.17 -12.89 55.56
C ARG A 552 15.53 -11.98 56.62
N LYS A 553 15.95 -10.71 56.70
CA LYS A 553 15.43 -9.74 57.68
C LYS A 553 13.94 -9.49 57.49
N ASP A 554 13.52 -9.27 56.25
CA ASP A 554 12.15 -8.91 55.88
C ASP A 554 11.21 -10.10 56.10
N LEU A 555 11.66 -11.31 55.75
CA LEU A 555 10.94 -12.55 56.04
C LEU A 555 10.95 -12.91 57.54
N THR A 556 11.99 -12.56 58.30
CA THR A 556 11.99 -12.66 59.78
C THR A 556 10.95 -11.74 60.40
N SER A 557 10.80 -10.51 59.85
CA SER A 557 9.75 -9.57 60.25
C SER A 557 8.36 -10.14 59.93
N GLN A 558 8.16 -10.66 58.72
CA GLN A 558 6.89 -11.30 58.32
C GLN A 558 6.55 -12.52 59.21
N VAL A 559 7.50 -13.43 59.47
CA VAL A 559 7.29 -14.59 60.36
C VAL A 559 6.96 -14.16 61.79
N SER A 560 7.51 -13.03 62.25
CA SER A 560 7.18 -12.47 63.57
C SER A 560 5.75 -11.92 63.60
N ALA A 561 5.38 -11.09 62.61
CA ALA A 561 4.10 -10.40 62.54
C ALA A 561 2.92 -11.26 62.06
N GLU A 562 3.16 -12.38 61.38
CA GLU A 562 2.12 -13.25 60.81
C GLU A 562 1.17 -13.79 61.89
N THR A 563 -0.13 -13.66 61.66
CA THR A 563 -1.19 -14.15 62.55
C THR A 563 -1.95 -15.34 61.99
N ASP A 564 -1.90 -15.61 60.69
CA ASP A 564 -2.56 -16.79 60.13
C ASP A 564 -1.65 -18.05 60.17
N PRO A 565 -2.10 -19.16 60.78
CA PRO A 565 -1.30 -20.39 60.88
C PRO A 565 -1.00 -21.05 59.53
N VAL A 566 -1.84 -20.86 58.50
CA VAL A 566 -1.65 -21.47 57.17
C VAL A 566 -0.59 -20.69 56.38
N ALA A 567 -0.63 -19.35 56.42
CA ALA A 567 0.35 -18.47 55.79
C ALA A 567 1.72 -18.47 56.49
N LEU A 568 1.77 -18.79 57.79
CA LEU A 568 3.02 -18.91 58.55
C LEU A 568 3.95 -20.01 58.03
N LEU A 569 3.41 -21.20 57.74
CA LEU A 569 4.23 -22.37 57.38
C LEU A 569 5.10 -22.16 56.11
N PRO A 570 4.59 -21.66 54.97
CA PRO A 570 5.41 -21.32 53.81
C PRO A 570 6.54 -20.33 54.15
N LYS A 571 6.23 -19.30 54.95
CA LYS A 571 7.19 -18.25 55.35
C LYS A 571 8.30 -18.80 56.24
N VAL A 572 7.95 -19.68 57.19
CA VAL A 572 8.89 -20.41 58.05
C VAL A 572 9.82 -21.31 57.23
N VAL A 573 9.28 -22.11 56.31
CA VAL A 573 10.10 -22.99 55.44
C VAL A 573 11.03 -22.17 54.56
N SER A 574 10.53 -21.10 53.94
CA SER A 574 11.35 -20.18 53.13
C SER A 574 12.50 -19.57 53.94
N LEU A 575 12.26 -19.21 55.22
CA LEU A 575 13.27 -18.64 56.10
C LEU A 575 14.31 -19.68 56.56
N LEU A 576 13.91 -20.93 56.79
CA LEU A 576 14.84 -22.04 57.05
C LEU A 576 15.76 -22.29 55.85
N TYR A 577 15.26 -22.26 54.62
CA TYR A 577 16.10 -22.40 53.41
C TYR A 577 17.15 -21.29 53.28
N VAL A 578 16.80 -20.06 53.66
CA VAL A 578 17.75 -18.93 53.70
C VAL A 578 18.78 -19.11 54.82
N GLN A 579 18.40 -19.67 55.97
CA GLN A 579 19.32 -19.91 57.09
C GLN A 579 20.27 -21.09 56.86
N VAL A 580 19.78 -22.21 56.31
CA VAL A 580 20.51 -23.47 56.16
C VAL A 580 21.28 -23.54 54.83
N TYR A 581 20.63 -23.21 53.71
CA TYR A 581 21.21 -23.36 52.37
C TYR A 581 21.68 -22.03 51.75
N SER A 582 21.44 -20.89 52.40
CA SER A 582 21.68 -19.56 51.81
C SER A 582 20.99 -19.36 50.46
N ARG A 583 19.80 -19.95 50.28
CA ARG A 583 18.95 -19.79 49.09
C ARG A 583 17.59 -19.21 49.48
N ALA A 584 17.08 -18.25 48.72
CA ALA A 584 15.71 -17.77 48.89
C ALA A 584 14.76 -18.67 48.11
N LEU A 585 13.97 -19.49 48.81
CA LEU A 585 13.00 -20.39 48.19
C LEU A 585 11.59 -19.80 48.26
N GLN A 586 10.88 -19.69 47.13
CA GLN A 586 9.44 -19.47 47.11
C GLN A 586 8.73 -20.79 46.73
N ALA A 587 8.07 -21.43 47.69
CA ALA A 587 7.43 -22.73 47.50
C ALA A 587 5.88 -22.64 47.62
N PRO A 588 5.11 -23.17 46.66
CA PRO A 588 3.66 -23.30 46.81
C PRO A 588 3.33 -24.42 47.81
N GLY A 589 2.16 -24.37 48.44
CA GLY A 589 1.74 -25.35 49.47
C GLY A 589 1.90 -26.83 49.08
N ARG A 590 1.75 -27.15 47.79
CA ARG A 590 1.91 -28.52 47.25
C ARG A 590 3.36 -29.04 47.26
N ALA A 591 4.36 -28.15 47.26
CA ALA A 591 5.78 -28.51 47.31
C ALA A 591 6.35 -28.55 48.73
N ILE A 592 5.63 -27.98 49.72
CA ILE A 592 6.15 -27.79 51.08
C ILE A 592 6.58 -29.11 51.74
N ASN A 593 5.86 -30.22 51.53
CA ASN A 593 6.25 -31.52 52.09
C ASN A 593 7.65 -31.96 51.62
N ALA A 594 7.93 -31.88 50.31
CA ALA A 594 9.24 -32.22 49.74
C ALA A 594 10.34 -31.25 50.19
N CYS A 595 9.99 -29.96 50.35
CA CYS A 595 10.89 -28.96 50.92
C CYS A 595 11.24 -29.26 52.39
N ILE A 596 10.29 -29.80 53.17
CA ILE A 596 10.51 -30.23 54.55
C ILE A 596 11.38 -31.49 54.59
N THR A 597 11.11 -32.53 53.77
CA THR A 597 11.94 -33.74 53.74
C THR A 597 13.40 -33.44 53.39
N ARG A 598 13.66 -32.50 52.47
CA ARG A 598 15.03 -32.04 52.15
C ARG A 598 15.76 -31.35 53.32
N LEU A 599 15.07 -30.95 54.40
CA LEU A 599 15.67 -30.36 55.61
C LEU A 599 16.03 -31.40 56.70
N GLU A 600 15.61 -32.66 56.58
CA GLU A 600 15.77 -33.70 57.62
C GLU A 600 17.24 -33.92 58.03
N ASP A 601 18.15 -33.96 57.06
CA ASP A 601 19.59 -34.14 57.30
C ASP A 601 20.22 -32.98 58.07
N LYS A 602 19.70 -31.76 57.90
CA LYS A 602 20.33 -30.52 58.40
C LYS A 602 19.71 -29.97 59.69
N LEU A 603 18.44 -30.24 59.97
CA LEU A 603 17.81 -29.90 61.25
C LEU A 603 18.11 -30.93 62.34
N ASP A 604 17.94 -30.55 63.61
CA ASP A 604 17.85 -31.50 64.71
C ASP A 604 16.50 -32.26 64.69
N SER A 605 16.46 -33.43 65.33
CA SER A 605 15.28 -34.32 65.29
C SER A 605 14.06 -33.76 66.02
N SER A 606 14.23 -32.85 66.99
CA SER A 606 13.14 -32.12 67.63
C SER A 606 12.53 -31.08 66.68
N SER A 607 13.35 -30.21 66.08
CA SER A 607 12.90 -29.19 65.14
C SER A 607 12.23 -29.78 63.90
N TYR A 608 12.82 -30.84 63.33
CA TYR A 608 12.24 -31.52 62.17
C TYR A 608 10.86 -32.11 62.49
N LYS A 609 10.70 -32.73 63.66
CA LYS A 609 9.40 -33.25 64.11
C LYS A 609 8.36 -32.15 64.28
N ILE A 610 8.71 -31.03 64.92
CA ILE A 610 7.80 -29.88 65.08
C ILE A 610 7.32 -29.37 63.71
N LEU A 611 8.25 -29.21 62.75
CA LEU A 611 7.93 -28.74 61.40
C LEU A 611 7.02 -29.72 60.63
N LEU A 612 7.28 -31.03 60.75
CA LEU A 612 6.52 -32.08 60.08
C LEU A 612 5.12 -32.27 60.67
N ASP A 613 4.99 -32.27 62.00
CA ASP A 613 3.70 -32.40 62.67
C ASP A 613 2.82 -31.14 62.48
N TYR A 614 3.42 -29.95 62.43
CA TYR A 614 2.72 -28.72 62.02
C TYR A 614 2.21 -28.83 60.57
N HIS A 615 3.05 -29.24 59.63
CA HIS A 615 2.65 -29.41 58.23
C HIS A 615 1.50 -30.41 58.06
N ARG A 616 1.52 -31.54 58.78
CA ARG A 616 0.42 -32.50 58.82
C ARG A 616 -0.88 -31.87 59.32
N ALA A 617 -0.81 -31.07 60.38
CA ALA A 617 -1.97 -30.34 60.89
C ALA A 617 -2.48 -29.29 59.89
N THR A 618 -1.61 -28.52 59.22
CA THR A 618 -2.00 -27.56 58.16
C THR A 618 -2.68 -28.26 56.98
N VAL A 619 -2.15 -29.40 56.52
CA VAL A 619 -2.76 -30.19 55.43
C VAL A 619 -4.11 -30.77 55.86
N THR A 620 -4.26 -31.19 57.12
CA THR A 620 -5.54 -31.66 57.67
C THR A 620 -6.58 -30.52 57.69
N LEU A 621 -6.19 -29.32 58.14
CA LEU A 621 -7.07 -28.15 58.15
C LEU A 621 -7.51 -27.78 56.73
N LEU A 622 -6.58 -27.68 55.78
CA LEU A 622 -6.88 -27.38 54.38
C LEU A 622 -7.78 -28.45 53.72
N ALA A 623 -7.59 -29.73 54.05
CA ALA A 623 -8.45 -30.81 53.56
C ALA A 623 -9.89 -30.65 54.10
N LEU A 624 -10.06 -30.38 55.39
CA LEU A 624 -11.37 -30.12 56.01
C LEU A 624 -12.05 -28.90 55.38
N MET A 625 -11.34 -27.79 55.22
CA MET A 625 -11.85 -26.59 54.55
C MET A 625 -12.29 -26.87 53.10
N SER A 626 -11.54 -27.69 52.35
CA SER A 626 -11.88 -28.07 50.97
C SER A 626 -13.05 -29.05 50.85
N ALA A 627 -13.43 -29.72 51.94
CA ALA A 627 -14.56 -30.64 52.01
C ALA A 627 -15.84 -29.99 52.55
N SER A 628 -15.78 -28.75 53.01
CA SER A 628 -16.90 -28.01 53.61
C SER A 628 -17.78 -27.35 52.55
N THR A 629 -18.64 -28.14 51.89
CA THR A 629 -19.53 -27.66 50.83
C THR A 629 -20.89 -27.16 51.36
N GLY A 630 -20.90 -25.98 51.97
CA GLY A 630 -22.05 -25.07 52.10
C GLY A 630 -23.24 -25.46 53.00
N ASP A 631 -23.66 -26.72 53.05
CA ASP A 631 -25.02 -27.12 53.47
C ASP A 631 -25.08 -27.95 54.79
N GLU A 632 -23.94 -28.22 55.45
CA GLU A 632 -23.90 -28.91 56.76
C GLU A 632 -23.10 -28.11 57.81
N GLU A 633 -23.65 -26.99 58.25
CA GLU A 633 -23.09 -26.12 59.30
C GLU A 633 -23.41 -26.64 60.72
N ASP A 634 -22.40 -27.24 61.37
CA ASP A 634 -22.18 -27.28 62.82
C ASP A 634 -20.91 -28.13 63.04
N CYS A 635 -21.05 -29.46 62.93
CA CYS A 635 -20.01 -30.45 63.22
C CYS A 635 -18.78 -30.38 62.29
N THR A 636 -18.89 -29.74 61.13
CA THR A 636 -17.79 -29.51 60.17
C THR A 636 -16.99 -28.26 60.56
N SER A 637 -17.69 -27.15 60.79
CA SER A 637 -17.19 -25.86 61.25
C SER A 637 -16.42 -25.97 62.58
N ASP A 638 -17.00 -26.64 63.58
CA ASP A 638 -16.33 -26.90 64.86
C ASP A 638 -14.99 -27.61 64.67
N ARG A 639 -14.94 -28.63 63.82
CA ARG A 639 -13.72 -29.40 63.53
C ARG A 639 -12.66 -28.59 62.78
N ILE A 640 -13.07 -27.58 62.01
CA ILE A 640 -12.18 -26.61 61.37
C ILE A 640 -11.63 -25.63 62.43
N LEU A 641 -12.50 -25.09 63.30
CA LEU A 641 -12.11 -24.18 64.38
C LEU A 641 -11.14 -24.84 65.37
N THR A 642 -11.48 -26.00 65.94
CA THR A 642 -10.58 -26.75 66.86
C THR A 642 -9.25 -27.12 66.20
N LYS A 643 -9.21 -27.33 64.87
CA LYS A 643 -7.95 -27.56 64.16
C LYS A 643 -7.17 -26.29 63.84
N ARG A 644 -7.81 -25.12 63.80
CA ARG A 644 -7.15 -23.83 63.74
C ARG A 644 -6.52 -23.47 65.08
N GLU A 645 -7.27 -23.59 66.17
CA GLU A 645 -6.80 -23.35 67.56
C GLU A 645 -5.54 -24.18 67.86
N VAL A 646 -5.55 -25.48 67.55
CA VAL A 646 -4.38 -26.37 67.74
C VAL A 646 -3.16 -25.96 66.89
N LEU A 647 -3.37 -25.30 65.74
CA LEU A 647 -2.27 -24.74 64.93
C LEU A 647 -1.78 -23.39 65.47
N GLU A 648 -2.68 -22.58 66.04
CA GLU A 648 -2.37 -21.30 66.68
C GLU A 648 -1.57 -21.50 67.97
N ASP A 649 -1.95 -22.45 68.82
CA ASP A 649 -1.17 -22.92 69.99
C ASP A 649 0.25 -23.38 69.62
N GLN A 650 0.44 -23.87 68.40
CA GLN A 650 1.74 -24.33 67.90
C GLN A 650 2.55 -23.23 67.17
N MET A 651 1.95 -22.08 66.83
CA MET A 651 2.67 -20.96 66.20
C MET A 651 3.86 -20.45 67.04
N PRO A 652 3.80 -20.32 68.37
CA PRO A 652 4.96 -19.89 69.18
C PRO A 652 6.15 -20.85 69.06
N SER A 653 5.89 -22.16 69.05
CA SER A 653 6.92 -23.19 68.85
C SER A 653 7.54 -23.12 67.45
N LEU A 654 6.71 -22.95 66.42
CA LEU A 654 7.16 -22.86 65.03
C LEU A 654 7.93 -21.54 64.76
N LYS A 655 7.52 -20.42 65.35
CA LYS A 655 8.28 -19.15 65.29
C LYS A 655 9.60 -19.27 66.07
N GLY A 656 9.58 -19.87 67.26
CA GLY A 656 10.76 -20.08 68.11
C GLY A 656 11.87 -20.87 67.40
N LEU A 657 11.50 -21.84 66.57
CA LEU A 657 12.36 -22.64 65.70
C LEU A 657 13.33 -21.82 64.84
N VAL A 658 12.88 -20.67 64.32
CA VAL A 658 13.59 -19.88 63.30
C VAL A 658 14.11 -18.55 63.83
N LEU A 659 13.50 -18.04 64.92
CA LEU A 659 13.92 -16.82 65.62
C LEU A 659 15.09 -17.06 66.58
N ASN A 660 15.30 -18.29 67.09
CA ASN A 660 16.44 -18.64 67.94
C ASN A 660 17.48 -19.50 67.17
N PRO A 661 18.54 -18.91 66.60
CA PRO A 661 19.53 -19.63 65.79
C PRO A 661 20.48 -20.57 66.58
N LYS A 662 20.12 -20.94 67.81
CA LYS A 662 20.79 -21.98 68.61
C LYS A 662 20.14 -23.35 68.49
N ALA A 663 18.94 -23.45 67.92
CA ALA A 663 18.26 -24.74 67.71
C ALA A 663 18.74 -25.43 66.42
N THR A 664 18.89 -24.67 65.33
CA THR A 664 18.99 -25.19 63.95
C THR A 664 20.36 -25.73 63.53
N SER A 665 21.27 -26.03 64.47
CA SER A 665 22.62 -26.53 64.17
C SER A 665 22.90 -27.89 64.80
N LYS A 666 22.90 -28.95 63.99
CA LYS A 666 23.86 -30.05 64.18
C LYS A 666 25.26 -29.46 63.96
N THR A 667 26.11 -29.45 64.99
CA THR A 667 27.51 -29.03 64.87
C THR A 667 28.34 -30.09 64.14
N GLU A 668 29.00 -29.67 63.06
CA GLU A 668 30.32 -30.21 62.68
C GLU A 668 31.41 -29.45 63.46
#